data_AF-A0A976IBJ6-F1
#
_entry.id   AF-A0A976IBJ6-F1
#
_cell.length_a   1.000
_cell.length_b   1.000
_cell.length_c   1.000
_cell.angle_alpha   90.00
_cell.angle_beta   90.00
_cell.angle_gamma   90.00
#
_symmetry.space_group_name_H-M   'P 1'
#
loop_
_entity.id
_entity.type
_entity.pdbx_description
1 polymer ?
#
loop_
_entity_poly.entity_id
_entity_poly.type
_entity_poly.pdbx_seq_one_letter_code
_entity_poly.pdbx_strand_id
1 'polypeptide(L)'
;MQHETTTTALGLDELGIQNSCKVFHNLTHEQLADHERTFNEGTFVANGTFAVDTGKYTGRSPKDKFIVKQAPSQDNVWWGSINQPTTIDVFEALYAKVVNHFSSVDRMYVFDGYCGVSEKSRLNVRIITELAWQHHFVTNMFIRSDFASVANDFQADFTVINACKIVDEDWKAHGLHSEVFVIFNIEKHVAIIGGTFYGGEMKKGIFSMMNYHLPLNGVMAMHASANIGKNGDTAIFFGLSGTGKTTLSADPKHDEHGWDDEGVFNFEGGCYAKTINLCKKSEPDIYNAIQPNAMLENVWIDANNEPDYFNSSKTENGRVSYPIYHIPHYRPDSRGKHSQVVIFLTCDAYGVFPPVSKLSAGQAQYHFLSGYTAKVAGTERGVTEPQATFSTCFGAAFMTLHPTKYADLLKKKLQEHNTLVYLINTGWTGGVYGVGERMKLPFTRKCVDAVLDGSLNNATFIKDSLFGFEIPTMLDGVPTEILNPKDAWTDKDAYDETALKLAKAFKENFKQFILPDNDISVFGPNSSMIVAAELQTALKSIMPDHLQTILLADSVDISSSPIELQSVQKLAEVLPFADDPELQAQLNDVISIVKALSRVVIRYTSATALDENHLAKHMVLDDRLLPFLRVLHAFVTRRRELGMLDDKEMLQWLPFVLTACCFVSKADLPGADSMQSVTLADKTLVAAVDLTKAEDLRSLIAKYVAQIVALCSQDVNKQQWVQAASINKKIMLKVVEQVPFPHLGGDLLGRLLALTFPLVDDLSDTTQLVGARLLRHIIRNVTPTEVRWYSNVLLEVLHTAIVSRKPRTLDVLLNCLIESLDMVSSPGDYQYYDRFTLRLLNDASLCSDVKVRMIYVRHVQTLVIRQGAPHSLNAIRYLQPLLKVLIAGFESVNAKFLIASLEALKTTVLATWPRIASHTEQILVGVLRAVAFCEMFDDCTELIPSSEDRRQILALCEDVLDLLHNANTNKSAVSDMLGMVGSQCPKLTSFCTCVQEKVASR
;
A
#
# COMPACT_ATOMS: atom_id res chain seq x y z
N MET A 1 -57.92 -3.77 43.75
CA MET A 1 -57.58 -2.47 44.36
C MET A 1 -56.14 -2.33 44.85
N GLN A 2 -55.40 -3.39 45.24
CA GLN A 2 -54.01 -3.22 45.71
C GLN A 2 -53.02 -2.76 44.63
N HIS A 3 -53.31 -3.07 43.35
CA HIS A 3 -52.47 -2.72 42.19
C HIS A 3 -53.00 -1.54 41.35
N GLU A 4 -53.97 -0.79 41.88
CA GLU A 4 -54.48 0.44 41.24
C GLU A 4 -53.97 1.65 42.03
N THR A 5 -53.43 2.65 41.35
CA THR A 5 -52.87 3.87 41.95
C THR A 5 -53.08 5.07 41.03
N THR A 6 -52.44 6.20 41.36
CA THR A 6 -52.47 7.46 40.61
C THR A 6 -51.08 7.84 40.12
N THR A 7 -51.01 8.74 39.14
CA THR A 7 -49.75 9.30 38.62
C THR A 7 -48.93 9.96 39.72
N THR A 8 -49.55 10.82 40.54
CA THR A 8 -48.89 11.52 41.66
C THR A 8 -48.35 10.56 42.72
N ALA A 9 -49.08 9.47 43.03
CA ALA A 9 -48.62 8.50 44.04
C ALA A 9 -47.35 7.74 43.62
N LEU A 10 -47.08 7.64 42.31
CA LEU A 10 -45.86 7.05 41.78
C LEU A 10 -44.83 8.09 41.33
N GLY A 11 -45.09 9.40 41.51
CA GLY A 11 -44.19 10.47 41.06
C GLY A 11 -44.07 10.59 39.54
N LEU A 12 -45.08 10.14 38.77
CA LEU A 12 -45.04 10.24 37.30
C LEU A 12 -45.21 11.69 36.79
N ASP A 13 -45.72 12.57 37.65
CA ASP A 13 -45.79 14.01 37.42
C ASP A 13 -44.40 14.67 37.32
N GLU A 14 -43.38 14.10 37.98
CA GLU A 14 -41.98 14.52 37.84
C GLU A 14 -41.42 14.21 36.44
N LEU A 15 -41.99 13.21 35.76
CA LEU A 15 -41.73 12.90 34.35
C LEU A 15 -42.58 13.77 33.39
N GLY A 16 -43.35 14.72 33.93
CA GLY A 16 -44.27 15.57 33.19
C GLY A 16 -45.62 14.92 32.84
N ILE A 17 -45.88 13.68 33.26
CA ILE A 17 -47.13 12.96 32.96
C ILE A 17 -48.23 13.47 33.90
N GLN A 18 -49.03 14.40 33.40
CA GLN A 18 -50.13 15.02 34.15
C GLN A 18 -51.46 14.37 33.74
N ASN A 19 -51.72 13.17 34.25
CA ASN A 19 -52.95 12.42 33.99
C ASN A 19 -53.68 12.06 35.29
N SER A 20 -55.01 12.18 35.31
CA SER A 20 -55.85 11.69 36.41
C SER A 20 -56.42 10.28 36.16
N CYS A 21 -55.95 9.58 35.13
CA CYS A 21 -56.40 8.23 34.78
C CYS A 21 -56.00 7.20 35.85
N LYS A 22 -56.57 6.00 35.71
CA LYS A 22 -56.14 4.85 36.50
C LYS A 22 -54.74 4.41 36.07
N VAL A 23 -53.85 4.24 37.05
CA VAL A 23 -52.53 3.65 36.86
C VAL A 23 -52.53 2.24 37.44
N PHE A 24 -52.20 1.26 36.61
CA PHE A 24 -52.13 -0.15 37.01
C PHE A 24 -50.67 -0.52 37.32
N HIS A 25 -50.36 -0.68 38.60
CA HIS A 25 -49.00 -0.84 39.10
C HIS A 25 -48.67 -2.30 39.44
N ASN A 26 -47.67 -2.86 38.75
CA ASN A 26 -47.17 -4.22 38.99
C ASN A 26 -48.28 -5.29 39.03
N LEU A 27 -49.20 -5.29 38.05
CA LEU A 27 -50.30 -6.25 37.95
C LEU A 27 -49.84 -7.70 38.01
N THR A 28 -50.57 -8.57 38.72
CA THR A 28 -50.33 -10.03 38.71
C THR A 28 -50.62 -10.62 37.33
N HIS A 29 -50.10 -11.81 37.02
CA HIS A 29 -50.40 -12.48 35.75
C HIS A 29 -51.89 -12.76 35.55
N GLU A 30 -52.64 -13.03 36.62
CA GLU A 30 -54.10 -13.19 36.58
C GLU A 30 -54.79 -11.88 36.16
N GLN A 31 -54.41 -10.76 36.78
CA GLN A 31 -54.93 -9.43 36.43
C GLN A 31 -54.53 -9.02 35.01
N LEU A 32 -53.30 -9.35 34.58
CA LEU A 32 -52.86 -9.11 33.21
C LEU A 32 -53.72 -9.89 32.23
N ALA A 33 -53.97 -11.18 32.48
CA ALA A 33 -54.82 -11.99 31.62
C ALA A 33 -56.25 -11.43 31.53
N ASP A 34 -56.80 -10.90 32.63
CA ASP A 34 -58.10 -10.25 32.62
C ASP A 34 -58.11 -8.96 31.80
N HIS A 35 -57.06 -8.14 31.90
CA HIS A 35 -56.93 -6.92 31.10
C HIS A 35 -56.73 -7.24 29.60
N GLU A 36 -55.89 -8.22 29.28
CA GLU A 36 -55.65 -8.71 27.92
C GLU A 36 -56.95 -9.18 27.26
N ARG A 37 -57.82 -9.88 28.00
CA ARG A 37 -59.17 -10.25 27.53
C ARG A 37 -60.09 -9.04 27.40
N THR A 38 -60.13 -8.19 28.42
CA THR A 38 -61.06 -7.05 28.49
C THR A 38 -60.82 -6.05 27.36
N PHE A 39 -59.55 -5.84 27.00
CA PHE A 39 -59.15 -4.86 26.00
C PHE A 39 -58.83 -5.44 24.62
N ASN A 40 -59.02 -6.77 24.45
CA ASN A 40 -58.87 -7.47 23.18
C ASN A 40 -57.53 -7.17 22.48
N GLU A 41 -56.44 -7.22 23.23
CA GLU A 41 -55.09 -6.84 22.77
C GLU A 41 -54.34 -8.00 22.06
N GLY A 42 -54.97 -9.17 21.95
CA GLY A 42 -54.41 -10.40 21.39
C GLY A 42 -55.38 -11.57 21.56
N THR A 43 -54.86 -12.81 21.56
CA THR A 43 -55.68 -14.02 21.72
C THR A 43 -55.07 -15.00 22.72
N PHE A 44 -55.91 -15.75 23.43
CA PHE A 44 -55.46 -16.89 24.22
C PHE A 44 -55.51 -18.15 23.36
N VAL A 45 -54.38 -18.85 23.22
CA VAL A 45 -54.31 -20.13 22.50
C VAL A 45 -54.86 -21.28 23.35
N ALA A 46 -55.04 -22.46 22.75
CA ALA A 46 -55.68 -23.62 23.37
C ALA A 46 -55.11 -24.03 24.74
N ASN A 47 -53.81 -23.84 24.96
CA ASN A 47 -53.15 -24.15 26.24
C ASN A 47 -53.20 -23.01 27.28
N GLY A 48 -53.92 -21.92 27.00
CA GLY A 48 -54.06 -20.76 27.88
C GLY A 48 -52.91 -19.75 27.85
N THR A 49 -51.96 -19.89 26.92
CA THR A 49 -50.89 -18.90 26.69
C THR A 49 -51.45 -17.69 25.93
N PHE A 50 -51.02 -16.47 26.27
CA PHE A 50 -51.42 -15.28 25.52
C PHE A 50 -50.56 -15.12 24.26
N ALA A 51 -51.14 -14.70 23.15
CA ALA A 51 -50.47 -14.49 21.88
C ALA A 51 -50.79 -13.12 21.29
N VAL A 52 -49.76 -12.39 20.87
CA VAL A 52 -49.85 -11.03 20.32
C VAL A 52 -49.16 -10.93 18.96
N ASP A 53 -49.64 -9.99 18.15
CA ASP A 53 -49.00 -9.58 16.89
C ASP A 53 -48.47 -8.14 17.04
N THR A 54 -47.21 -7.94 16.66
CA THR A 54 -46.51 -6.64 16.74
C THR A 54 -46.53 -5.90 15.40
N GLY A 55 -47.24 -6.44 14.41
CA GLY A 55 -47.45 -5.81 13.10
C GLY A 55 -46.18 -5.77 12.26
N LYS A 56 -45.88 -4.59 11.71
CA LYS A 56 -44.75 -4.40 10.78
C LYS A 56 -43.39 -4.67 11.41
N TYR A 57 -43.22 -4.35 12.70
CA TYR A 57 -41.94 -4.42 13.39
C TYR A 57 -41.84 -5.72 14.20
N THR A 58 -41.47 -6.81 13.54
CA THR A 58 -41.36 -8.15 14.16
C THR A 58 -39.97 -8.44 14.77
N GLY A 59 -39.18 -7.39 14.97
CA GLY A 59 -37.80 -7.45 15.44
C GLY A 59 -37.30 -6.06 15.81
N ARG A 60 -36.04 -5.99 16.25
CA ARG A 60 -35.41 -4.71 16.58
C ARG A 60 -35.30 -3.79 15.37
N SER A 61 -35.24 -2.49 15.65
CA SER A 61 -34.94 -1.43 14.68
C SER A 61 -33.61 -0.72 15.00
N PRO A 62 -32.44 -1.34 14.74
CA PRO A 62 -31.14 -0.78 15.15
C PRO A 62 -30.85 0.62 14.60
N LYS A 63 -31.37 0.94 13.41
CA LYS A 63 -31.20 2.25 12.78
C LYS A 63 -32.07 3.34 13.39
N ASP A 64 -33.06 2.97 14.19
CA ASP A 64 -33.96 3.89 14.90
C ASP A 64 -33.57 4.03 16.39
N LYS A 65 -32.44 3.43 16.81
CA LYS A 65 -31.85 3.59 18.14
C LYS A 65 -30.91 4.80 18.17
N PHE A 66 -31.15 5.72 19.10
CA PHE A 66 -30.37 6.95 19.30
C PHE A 66 -30.01 7.18 20.78
N ILE A 67 -28.89 7.84 21.03
CA ILE A 67 -28.48 8.30 22.37
C ILE A 67 -28.27 9.81 22.30
N VAL A 68 -28.82 10.56 23.25
CA VAL A 68 -28.62 12.01 23.33
C VAL A 68 -27.14 12.30 23.56
N LYS A 69 -26.55 13.09 22.67
CA LYS A 69 -25.15 13.46 22.76
C LYS A 69 -24.98 14.72 23.60
N GLN A 70 -24.70 14.53 24.89
CA GLN A 70 -24.47 15.61 25.84
C GLN A 70 -23.45 15.21 26.91
N ALA A 71 -22.91 16.19 27.63
CA ALA A 71 -22.01 15.93 28.75
C ALA A 71 -22.80 15.46 29.99
N PRO A 72 -22.23 14.57 30.82
CA PRO A 72 -20.90 13.97 30.70
C PRO A 72 -20.85 12.67 29.87
N SER A 73 -21.98 12.08 29.47
CA SER A 73 -21.97 10.75 28.83
C SER A 73 -21.29 10.72 27.46
N GLN A 74 -21.26 11.85 26.74
CA GLN A 74 -20.68 11.95 25.41
C GLN A 74 -19.22 11.52 25.31
N ASP A 75 -18.45 11.63 26.41
CA ASP A 75 -17.03 11.28 26.44
C ASP A 75 -16.81 9.77 26.65
N ASN A 76 -17.84 9.04 27.08
CA ASN A 76 -17.80 7.61 27.37
C ASN A 76 -18.49 6.77 26.28
N VAL A 77 -19.54 7.29 25.64
CA VAL A 77 -20.31 6.56 24.63
C VAL A 77 -19.45 6.31 23.38
N TRP A 78 -19.48 5.08 22.87
CA TRP A 78 -18.86 4.71 21.61
C TRP A 78 -19.76 5.09 20.44
N TRP A 79 -19.61 6.33 19.99
CA TRP A 79 -20.39 6.89 18.88
C TRP A 79 -20.11 6.18 17.55
N GLY A 80 -21.16 5.87 16.81
CA GLY A 80 -21.07 5.20 15.51
C GLY A 80 -22.43 4.79 14.97
N SER A 81 -22.45 3.82 14.05
CA SER A 81 -23.69 3.30 13.47
C SER A 81 -24.55 2.50 14.45
N ILE A 82 -23.99 2.04 15.57
CA ILE A 82 -24.71 1.33 16.63
C ILE A 82 -25.29 2.31 17.66
N ASN A 83 -24.46 3.23 18.15
CA ASN A 83 -24.87 4.28 19.08
C ASN A 83 -24.94 5.60 18.32
N GLN A 84 -26.08 5.85 17.69
CA GLN A 84 -26.28 7.04 16.86
C GLN A 84 -26.56 8.25 17.74
N PRO A 85 -25.89 9.39 17.52
CA PRO A 85 -26.16 10.60 18.29
C PRO A 85 -27.48 11.24 17.90
N THR A 86 -28.19 11.81 18.86
CA THR A 86 -29.24 12.82 18.64
C THR A 86 -29.03 14.02 19.57
N THR A 87 -29.75 15.11 19.33
CA THR A 87 -29.63 16.34 20.13
C THR A 87 -30.62 16.36 21.29
N ILE A 88 -30.34 17.20 22.28
CA ILE A 88 -31.24 17.47 23.40
C ILE A 88 -32.59 17.99 22.88
N ASP A 89 -32.57 18.92 21.91
CA ASP A 89 -33.78 19.55 21.37
C ASP A 89 -34.72 18.52 20.71
N VAL A 90 -34.16 17.58 19.93
CA VAL A 90 -34.94 16.50 19.30
C VAL A 90 -35.52 15.57 20.36
N PHE A 91 -34.72 15.20 21.36
CA PHE A 91 -35.20 14.38 22.47
C PHE A 91 -36.32 15.07 23.24
N GLU A 92 -36.16 16.35 23.61
CA GLU A 92 -37.19 17.07 24.39
C GLU A 92 -38.48 17.29 23.57
N ALA A 93 -38.39 17.50 22.25
CA ALA A 93 -39.56 17.57 21.38
C ALA A 93 -40.36 16.25 21.37
N LEU A 94 -39.67 15.12 21.19
CA LEU A 94 -40.31 13.79 21.18
C LEU A 94 -40.73 13.36 22.58
N TYR A 95 -39.96 13.69 23.61
CA TYR A 95 -40.30 13.44 25.01
C TYR A 95 -41.59 14.18 25.38
N ALA A 96 -41.72 15.46 25.02
CA ALA A 96 -42.95 16.22 25.21
C ALA A 96 -44.14 15.56 24.51
N LYS A 97 -43.96 15.07 23.28
CA LYS A 97 -45.02 14.34 22.56
C LYS A 97 -45.45 13.06 23.28
N VAL A 98 -44.48 12.27 23.74
CA VAL A 98 -44.71 11.01 24.49
C VAL A 98 -45.42 11.28 25.81
N VAL A 99 -44.97 12.28 26.57
CA VAL A 99 -45.55 12.65 27.86
C VAL A 99 -46.95 13.24 27.70
N ASN A 100 -47.18 14.07 26.67
CA ASN A 100 -48.51 14.57 26.34
C ASN A 100 -49.48 13.44 25.97
N HIS A 101 -49.02 12.43 25.21
CA HIS A 101 -49.80 11.23 24.93
C HIS A 101 -50.22 10.54 26.22
N PHE A 102 -49.27 10.20 27.10
CA PHE A 102 -49.55 9.58 28.39
C PHE A 102 -50.36 10.47 29.36
N SER A 103 -50.39 11.78 29.15
CA SER A 103 -51.26 12.71 29.88
C SER A 103 -52.72 12.66 29.41
N SER A 104 -52.99 12.03 28.26
CA SER A 104 -54.32 11.93 27.64
C SER A 104 -54.90 10.51 27.58
N VAL A 105 -54.12 9.47 27.84
CA VAL A 105 -54.60 8.07 27.81
C VAL A 105 -55.59 7.78 28.95
N ASP A 106 -56.56 6.91 28.69
CA ASP A 106 -57.55 6.49 29.69
C ASP A 106 -56.98 5.54 30.76
N ARG A 107 -55.83 4.92 30.47
CA ARG A 107 -55.13 3.98 31.34
C ARG A 107 -53.65 3.89 30.98
N MET A 108 -52.84 3.55 31.97
CA MET A 108 -51.45 3.16 31.77
C MET A 108 -51.05 2.08 32.77
N TYR A 109 -49.99 1.35 32.44
CA TYR A 109 -49.40 0.30 33.25
C TYR A 109 -47.99 0.72 33.64
N VAL A 110 -47.62 0.47 34.89
CA VAL A 110 -46.29 0.77 35.42
C VAL A 110 -45.71 -0.49 36.02
N PHE A 111 -44.55 -0.90 35.51
CA PHE A 111 -43.69 -1.93 36.08
C PHE A 111 -42.53 -1.27 36.82
N ASP A 112 -42.42 -1.53 38.12
CA ASP A 112 -41.26 -1.23 38.94
C ASP A 112 -40.60 -2.55 39.38
N GLY A 113 -39.32 -2.72 39.06
CA GLY A 113 -38.58 -3.93 39.37
C GLY A 113 -37.08 -3.75 39.16
N TYR A 114 -36.38 -4.86 38.93
CA TYR A 114 -34.92 -4.84 38.86
C TYR A 114 -34.38 -5.47 37.58
N CYS A 115 -33.25 -4.95 37.12
CA CYS A 115 -32.37 -5.62 36.16
C CYS A 115 -31.06 -5.97 36.87
N GLY A 116 -30.76 -7.26 37.02
CA GLY A 116 -29.69 -7.77 37.88
C GLY A 116 -30.19 -8.31 39.22
N VAL A 117 -29.91 -9.58 39.52
CA VAL A 117 -30.23 -10.16 40.84
C VAL A 117 -29.22 -9.81 41.94
N SER A 118 -28.04 -9.28 41.58
CA SER A 118 -27.05 -8.80 42.55
C SER A 118 -27.45 -7.41 43.06
N GLU A 119 -27.80 -7.28 44.33
CA GLU A 119 -28.25 -6.00 44.93
C GLU A 119 -27.22 -4.87 44.79
N LYS A 120 -25.91 -5.20 44.78
CA LYS A 120 -24.83 -4.22 44.63
C LYS A 120 -24.69 -3.67 43.21
N SER A 121 -25.19 -4.43 42.24
CA SER A 121 -24.93 -4.21 40.81
C SER A 121 -26.22 -4.17 39.98
N ARG A 122 -27.40 -4.13 40.63
CA ARG A 122 -28.68 -4.08 39.94
C ARG A 122 -29.03 -2.64 39.57
N LEU A 123 -29.87 -2.52 38.55
CA LEU A 123 -30.54 -1.27 38.18
C LEU A 123 -32.00 -1.37 38.63
N ASN A 124 -32.50 -0.36 39.35
CA ASN A 124 -33.92 -0.20 39.61
C ASN A 124 -34.58 0.35 38.34
N VAL A 125 -35.51 -0.39 37.75
CA VAL A 125 -36.10 -0.05 36.45
C VAL A 125 -37.59 0.23 36.60
N ARG A 126 -38.01 1.37 36.05
CA ARG A 126 -39.43 1.70 35.85
C ARG A 126 -39.77 1.60 34.37
N ILE A 127 -40.85 0.92 34.01
CA ILE A 127 -41.32 0.83 32.63
C ILE A 127 -42.80 1.21 32.58
N ILE A 128 -43.12 2.21 31.75
CA ILE A 128 -44.46 2.75 31.59
C ILE A 128 -44.97 2.32 30.20
N THR A 129 -46.11 1.65 30.16
CA THR A 129 -46.73 1.14 28.93
C THR A 129 -48.21 1.50 28.86
N GLU A 130 -48.78 1.54 27.67
CA GLU A 130 -50.22 1.78 27.48
C GLU A 130 -51.03 0.50 27.21
N LEU A 131 -50.35 -0.62 26.93
CA LEU A 131 -50.96 -1.93 26.65
C LEU A 131 -50.62 -2.93 27.77
N ALA A 132 -51.59 -3.79 28.11
CA ALA A 132 -51.47 -4.80 29.15
C ALA A 132 -50.42 -5.86 28.76
N TRP A 133 -50.39 -6.28 27.49
CA TRP A 133 -49.42 -7.28 27.04
C TRP A 133 -47.97 -6.78 27.10
N GLN A 134 -47.73 -5.47 26.94
CA GLN A 134 -46.39 -4.89 27.12
C GLN A 134 -45.98 -4.94 28.59
N HIS A 135 -46.91 -4.71 29.50
CA HIS A 135 -46.70 -4.90 30.93
C HIS A 135 -46.46 -6.37 31.28
N HIS A 136 -47.18 -7.30 30.64
CA HIS A 136 -46.95 -8.74 30.77
C HIS A 136 -45.54 -9.12 30.29
N PHE A 137 -45.10 -8.61 29.14
CA PHE A 137 -43.75 -8.84 28.65
C PHE A 137 -42.69 -8.43 29.68
N VAL A 138 -42.74 -7.20 30.20
CA VAL A 138 -41.73 -6.73 31.18
C VAL A 138 -41.85 -7.47 32.52
N THR A 139 -43.06 -7.89 32.89
CA THR A 139 -43.32 -8.76 34.05
C THR A 139 -42.63 -10.12 33.91
N ASN A 140 -42.56 -10.66 32.68
CA ASN A 140 -41.82 -11.89 32.41
C ASN A 140 -40.31 -11.67 32.34
N MET A 141 -39.87 -10.55 31.77
CA MET A 141 -38.45 -10.36 31.44
C MET A 141 -37.58 -9.81 32.57
N PHE A 142 -38.12 -8.94 33.42
CA PHE A 142 -37.36 -8.30 34.49
C PHE A 142 -37.61 -8.99 35.84
N ILE A 143 -36.72 -8.74 36.80
CA ILE A 143 -36.80 -9.35 38.12
C ILE A 143 -37.90 -8.64 38.89
N ARG A 144 -38.93 -9.41 39.23
CA ARG A 144 -40.09 -8.94 39.97
C ARG A 144 -39.81 -8.97 41.46
N SER A 145 -40.05 -7.85 42.12
CA SER A 145 -39.98 -7.70 43.56
C SER A 145 -41.31 -8.09 44.22
N ASP A 146 -41.31 -8.26 45.55
CA ASP A 146 -42.58 -8.30 46.30
C ASP A 146 -43.29 -6.94 46.16
N PHE A 147 -44.59 -6.95 45.90
CA PHE A 147 -45.34 -5.72 45.61
C PHE A 147 -45.20 -4.69 46.74
N ALA A 148 -45.18 -5.14 48.00
CA ALA A 148 -45.00 -4.25 49.15
C ALA A 148 -43.69 -3.43 49.09
N SER A 149 -42.63 -3.99 48.49
CA SER A 149 -41.32 -3.33 48.37
C SER A 149 -41.24 -2.26 47.28
N VAL A 150 -42.21 -2.24 46.36
CA VAL A 150 -42.27 -1.27 45.26
C VAL A 150 -43.52 -0.40 45.30
N ALA A 151 -44.52 -0.77 46.11
CA ALA A 151 -45.81 -0.09 46.17
C ALA A 151 -45.72 1.41 46.49
N ASN A 152 -44.72 1.83 47.26
CA ASN A 152 -44.47 3.23 47.62
C ASN A 152 -42.96 3.53 47.57
N ASP A 153 -42.62 4.78 47.25
CA ASP A 153 -41.26 5.34 47.32
C ASP A 153 -40.19 4.60 46.47
N PHE A 154 -40.60 3.85 45.44
CA PHE A 154 -39.66 3.21 44.51
C PHE A 154 -38.91 4.27 43.69
N GLN A 155 -37.59 4.29 43.84
CA GLN A 155 -36.68 5.18 43.12
C GLN A 155 -36.05 4.43 41.95
N ALA A 156 -36.50 4.76 40.74
CA ALA A 156 -35.96 4.18 39.52
C ALA A 156 -34.63 4.83 39.16
N ASP A 157 -33.61 4.01 38.92
CA ASP A 157 -32.32 4.46 38.36
C ASP A 157 -32.43 4.74 36.86
N PHE A 158 -33.42 4.12 36.19
CA PHE A 158 -33.71 4.35 34.79
C PHE A 158 -35.19 4.07 34.47
N THR A 159 -35.80 4.95 33.68
CA THR A 159 -37.20 4.85 33.26
C THR A 159 -37.33 4.64 31.75
N VAL A 160 -38.17 3.71 31.32
CA VAL A 160 -38.56 3.52 29.91
C VAL A 160 -40.02 3.89 29.73
N ILE A 161 -40.31 4.83 28.83
CA ILE A 161 -41.68 5.20 28.47
C ILE A 161 -41.97 4.66 27.07
N ASN A 162 -42.81 3.63 26.99
CA ASN A 162 -43.16 2.99 25.72
C ASN A 162 -44.50 3.52 25.18
N ALA A 163 -44.41 4.53 24.33
CA ALA A 163 -45.51 5.11 23.58
C ALA A 163 -45.57 4.50 22.16
N CYS A 164 -45.69 3.18 22.07
CA CYS A 164 -45.65 2.44 20.80
C CYS A 164 -46.60 2.96 19.70
N LYS A 165 -47.72 3.61 20.07
CA LYS A 165 -48.67 4.22 19.13
C LYS A 165 -48.24 5.59 18.58
N ILE A 166 -47.23 6.21 19.16
CA ILE A 166 -46.72 7.52 18.77
C ILE A 166 -45.57 7.36 17.79
N VAL A 167 -45.66 8.04 16.64
CA VAL A 167 -44.58 8.15 15.65
C VAL A 167 -44.00 9.56 15.64
N ASP A 168 -42.85 9.76 15.01
CA ASP A 168 -42.33 11.09 14.68
C ASP A 168 -42.67 11.43 13.22
N GLU A 169 -43.67 12.28 12.97
CA GLU A 169 -44.02 12.69 11.60
C GLU A 169 -42.96 13.60 10.98
N ASP A 170 -42.17 14.29 11.81
CA ASP A 170 -41.13 15.25 11.43
C ASP A 170 -39.72 14.63 11.45
N TRP A 171 -39.62 13.29 11.46
CA TRP A 171 -38.36 12.55 11.58
C TRP A 171 -37.25 13.00 10.62
N LYS A 172 -37.62 13.42 9.40
CA LYS A 172 -36.68 13.96 8.42
C LYS A 172 -36.08 15.28 8.87
N ALA A 173 -36.89 16.16 9.46
CA ALA A 173 -36.43 17.44 9.98
C ALA A 173 -35.59 17.25 11.26
N HIS A 174 -35.93 16.26 12.08
CA HIS A 174 -35.14 15.84 13.24
C HIS A 174 -33.86 15.07 12.87
N GLY A 175 -33.65 14.71 11.60
CA GLY A 175 -32.49 13.97 11.15
C GLY A 175 -32.44 12.51 11.60
N LEU A 176 -33.60 11.92 11.96
CA LEU A 176 -33.72 10.52 12.34
C LEU A 176 -33.78 9.60 11.09
N HIS A 177 -33.80 8.28 11.31
CA HIS A 177 -33.82 7.31 10.22
C HIS A 177 -35.22 7.07 9.65
N SER A 178 -36.24 7.05 10.51
CA SER A 178 -37.64 6.84 10.17
C SER A 178 -38.58 7.46 11.20
N GLU A 179 -39.88 7.27 11.03
CA GLU A 179 -40.92 7.69 11.99
C GLU A 179 -40.86 6.94 13.34
N VAL A 180 -40.11 5.83 13.40
CA VAL A 180 -39.84 5.06 14.64
C VAL A 180 -38.67 5.69 15.37
N PHE A 181 -38.74 5.71 16.70
CA PHE A 181 -37.65 6.20 17.52
C PHE A 181 -37.50 5.40 18.82
N VAL A 182 -36.25 5.10 19.16
CA VAL A 182 -35.84 4.52 20.44
C VAL A 182 -34.70 5.38 20.96
N ILE A 183 -35.01 6.38 21.79
CA ILE A 183 -34.04 7.42 22.20
C ILE A 183 -33.74 7.30 23.68
N PHE A 184 -32.44 7.22 24.02
CA PHE A 184 -31.94 7.19 25.39
C PHE A 184 -31.33 8.55 25.76
N ASN A 185 -31.77 9.12 26.88
CA ASN A 185 -31.12 10.24 27.54
C ASN A 185 -30.55 9.75 28.87
N ILE A 186 -29.22 9.57 28.89
CA ILE A 186 -28.50 8.97 30.03
C ILE A 186 -28.57 9.90 31.24
N GLU A 187 -28.39 11.20 31.04
CA GLU A 187 -28.40 12.20 32.12
C GLU A 187 -29.79 12.43 32.70
N LYS A 188 -30.84 12.30 31.88
CA LYS A 188 -32.24 12.35 32.36
C LYS A 188 -32.69 11.00 32.94
N HIS A 189 -31.87 9.95 32.86
CA HIS A 189 -32.23 8.59 33.29
C HIS A 189 -33.50 8.05 32.62
N VAL A 190 -33.73 8.40 31.35
CA VAL A 190 -34.97 8.10 30.63
C VAL A 190 -34.70 7.59 29.22
N ALA A 191 -35.49 6.62 28.77
CA ALA A 191 -35.64 6.30 27.36
C ALA A 191 -37.10 6.40 26.90
N ILE A 192 -37.30 6.80 25.65
CA ILE A 192 -38.60 6.86 24.97
C ILE A 192 -38.62 5.92 23.76
N ILE A 193 -39.70 5.17 23.62
CA ILE A 193 -39.95 4.26 22.50
C ILE A 193 -41.24 4.69 21.80
N GLY A 194 -41.17 4.90 20.48
CA GLY A 194 -42.31 5.27 19.63
C GLY A 194 -42.28 4.55 18.28
N GLY A 195 -43.48 4.24 17.77
CA GLY A 195 -43.72 3.70 16.42
C GLY A 195 -43.48 2.20 16.27
N THR A 196 -42.90 1.54 17.27
CA THR A 196 -42.65 0.10 17.28
C THR A 196 -43.39 -0.59 18.41
N PHE A 197 -43.99 -1.74 18.08
CA PHE A 197 -44.68 -2.62 19.03
C PHE A 197 -43.79 -3.80 19.42
N TYR A 198 -42.53 -3.87 19.00
CA TYR A 198 -41.67 -5.00 19.32
C TYR A 198 -41.27 -5.00 20.81
N GLY A 199 -41.67 -6.03 21.58
CA GLY A 199 -41.39 -6.07 23.02
C GLY A 199 -39.89 -6.05 23.36
N GLY A 200 -39.07 -6.63 22.47
CA GLY A 200 -37.63 -6.71 22.64
C GLY A 200 -36.89 -5.37 22.75
N GLU A 201 -37.48 -4.25 22.33
CA GLU A 201 -36.87 -2.92 22.52
C GLU A 201 -36.79 -2.51 24.00
N MET A 202 -37.81 -2.85 24.81
CA MET A 202 -37.79 -2.58 26.25
C MET A 202 -36.69 -3.40 26.95
N LYS A 203 -36.56 -4.69 26.61
CA LYS A 203 -35.50 -5.57 27.12
C LYS A 203 -34.11 -5.05 26.74
N LYS A 204 -33.85 -4.89 25.43
CA LYS A 204 -32.51 -4.57 24.93
C LYS A 204 -32.12 -3.11 25.16
N GLY A 205 -33.08 -2.23 25.37
CA GLY A 205 -32.84 -0.86 25.83
C GLY A 205 -32.20 -0.84 27.21
N ILE A 206 -32.80 -1.53 28.19
CA ILE A 206 -32.21 -1.67 29.53
C ILE A 206 -30.88 -2.39 29.48
N PHE A 207 -30.75 -3.46 28.69
CA PHE A 207 -29.46 -4.13 28.52
C PHE A 207 -28.37 -3.18 27.99
N SER A 208 -28.70 -2.24 27.09
CA SER A 208 -27.76 -1.22 26.63
C SER A 208 -27.31 -0.29 27.76
N MET A 209 -28.21 0.03 28.70
CA MET A 209 -27.88 0.83 29.89
C MET A 209 -27.05 0.03 30.91
N MET A 210 -27.31 -1.26 31.09
CA MET A 210 -26.44 -2.15 31.87
C MET A 210 -25.02 -2.20 31.29
N ASN A 211 -24.91 -2.28 29.96
CA ASN A 211 -23.63 -2.20 29.24
C ASN A 211 -22.96 -0.82 29.33
N TYR A 212 -23.66 0.23 29.73
CA TYR A 212 -23.08 1.55 29.97
C TYR A 212 -22.63 1.71 31.42
N HIS A 213 -23.53 1.50 32.39
CA HIS A 213 -23.27 1.79 33.80
C HIS A 213 -22.32 0.78 34.47
N LEU A 214 -22.50 -0.52 34.22
CA LEU A 214 -21.73 -1.54 34.94
C LEU A 214 -20.23 -1.50 34.62
N PRO A 215 -19.79 -1.42 33.36
CA PRO A 215 -18.37 -1.39 33.06
C PRO A 215 -17.65 -0.14 33.59
N LEU A 216 -18.35 1.00 33.68
CA LEU A 216 -17.81 2.22 34.30
C LEU A 216 -17.52 2.02 35.79
N ASN A 217 -18.26 1.11 36.44
CA ASN A 217 -18.09 0.73 37.84
C ASN A 217 -17.26 -0.55 38.04
N GLY A 218 -16.56 -1.02 37.00
CA GLY A 218 -15.71 -2.21 37.09
C GLY A 218 -16.45 -3.56 37.08
N VAL A 219 -17.76 -3.57 36.83
CA VAL A 219 -18.58 -4.77 36.72
C VAL A 219 -18.73 -5.15 35.26
N MET A 220 -18.44 -6.42 34.91
CA MET A 220 -18.53 -6.85 33.51
C MET A 220 -19.98 -7.16 33.15
N ALA A 221 -20.54 -6.47 32.16
CA ALA A 221 -21.79 -6.84 31.51
C ALA A 221 -21.52 -7.78 30.32
N MET A 222 -22.27 -8.86 30.21
CA MET A 222 -22.00 -9.95 29.27
C MET A 222 -23.26 -10.34 28.50
N HIS A 223 -23.11 -10.47 27.17
CA HIS A 223 -24.09 -11.14 26.32
C HIS A 223 -23.72 -12.62 26.17
N ALA A 224 -23.99 -13.38 27.23
CA ALA A 224 -23.58 -14.76 27.39
C ALA A 224 -24.62 -15.53 28.20
N SER A 225 -24.67 -16.85 28.01
CA SER A 225 -25.36 -17.74 28.93
C SER A 225 -24.40 -18.20 30.02
N ALA A 226 -24.95 -18.59 31.17
CA ALA A 226 -24.15 -19.09 32.28
C ALA A 226 -24.86 -20.27 32.93
N ASN A 227 -24.12 -21.34 33.18
CA ASN A 227 -24.65 -22.50 33.89
C ASN A 227 -23.72 -22.91 35.04
N ILE A 228 -24.21 -23.85 35.84
CA ILE A 228 -23.50 -24.35 37.02
C ILE A 228 -23.42 -25.86 36.90
N GLY A 229 -22.19 -26.38 36.93
CA GLY A 229 -21.91 -27.80 36.92
C GLY A 229 -22.33 -28.48 38.23
N LYS A 230 -22.30 -29.82 38.25
CA LYS A 230 -22.71 -30.64 39.41
C LYS A 230 -21.94 -30.30 40.70
N ASN A 231 -20.70 -29.84 40.57
CA ASN A 231 -19.84 -29.48 41.70
C ASN A 231 -19.99 -28.01 42.14
N GLY A 232 -20.89 -27.25 41.50
CA GLY A 232 -21.12 -25.84 41.79
C GLY A 232 -20.21 -24.88 41.01
N ASP A 233 -19.47 -25.38 40.02
CA ASP A 233 -18.57 -24.58 39.17
C ASP A 233 -19.36 -23.83 38.09
N THR A 234 -19.12 -22.53 37.96
CA THR A 234 -19.80 -21.67 36.99
C THR A 234 -19.04 -21.62 35.67
N ALA A 235 -19.75 -21.82 34.56
CA ALA A 235 -19.22 -21.66 33.21
C ALA A 235 -20.00 -20.60 32.44
N ILE A 236 -19.28 -19.78 31.67
CA ILE A 236 -19.86 -18.70 30.85
C ILE A 236 -19.69 -19.04 29.37
N PHE A 237 -20.75 -18.90 28.58
CA PHE A 237 -20.76 -19.23 27.15
C PHE A 237 -21.06 -17.97 26.33
N PHE A 238 -20.06 -17.44 25.63
CA PHE A 238 -20.26 -16.41 24.62
C PHE A 238 -20.49 -17.05 23.25
N GLY A 239 -21.29 -16.39 22.42
CA GLY A 239 -21.52 -16.82 21.04
C GLY A 239 -22.68 -16.05 20.42
N LEU A 240 -22.77 -16.05 19.09
CA LEU A 240 -23.88 -15.41 18.39
C LEU A 240 -25.10 -16.34 18.29
N SER A 241 -26.21 -15.81 17.78
CA SER A 241 -27.39 -16.64 17.47
C SER A 241 -27.00 -17.72 16.46
N GLY A 242 -27.35 -18.98 16.73
CA GLY A 242 -27.06 -20.11 15.83
C GLY A 242 -25.72 -20.82 16.04
N THR A 243 -24.86 -20.35 16.95
CA THR A 243 -23.58 -21.01 17.31
C THR A 243 -23.72 -22.09 18.40
N GLY A 244 -24.96 -22.48 18.74
CA GLY A 244 -25.22 -23.56 19.71
C GLY A 244 -25.22 -23.16 21.18
N LYS A 245 -25.19 -21.85 21.52
CA LYS A 245 -25.16 -21.34 22.91
C LYS A 245 -26.22 -22.01 23.81
N THR A 246 -27.50 -21.92 23.44
CA THR A 246 -28.62 -22.56 24.15
C THR A 246 -28.47 -24.09 24.23
N THR A 247 -28.13 -24.73 23.10
CA THR A 247 -28.05 -26.19 23.01
C THR A 247 -26.94 -26.79 23.88
N LEU A 248 -25.80 -26.09 23.99
CA LEU A 248 -24.60 -26.57 24.67
C LEU A 248 -24.55 -26.20 26.14
N SER A 249 -25.07 -25.03 26.52
CA SER A 249 -25.18 -24.67 27.93
C SER A 249 -26.31 -25.41 28.65
N ALA A 250 -27.19 -26.13 27.91
CA ALA A 250 -28.45 -26.67 28.42
C ALA A 250 -29.28 -25.62 29.19
N ASP A 251 -29.02 -24.36 28.85
CA ASP A 251 -29.65 -23.18 29.40
C ASP A 251 -30.78 -22.81 28.44
N PRO A 252 -32.06 -22.84 28.88
CA PRO A 252 -33.21 -22.51 28.06
C PRO A 252 -33.36 -21.02 27.68
N LYS A 253 -32.24 -20.28 27.49
CA LYS A 253 -32.08 -18.96 26.85
C LYS A 253 -31.93 -17.77 27.81
N HIS A 254 -31.12 -17.90 28.87
CA HIS A 254 -30.59 -16.74 29.61
C HIS A 254 -29.42 -16.11 28.83
N ASP A 255 -29.62 -14.90 28.28
CA ASP A 255 -28.67 -14.30 27.33
C ASP A 255 -27.83 -13.16 27.95
N GLU A 256 -28.13 -12.72 29.19
CA GLU A 256 -27.60 -11.47 29.76
C GLU A 256 -27.17 -11.65 31.23
N HIS A 257 -25.87 -11.51 31.49
CA HIS A 257 -25.29 -11.72 32.81
C HIS A 257 -24.31 -10.61 33.19
N GLY A 258 -24.18 -10.37 34.49
CA GLY A 258 -23.10 -9.57 35.08
C GLY A 258 -22.05 -10.44 35.74
N TRP A 259 -20.82 -9.94 35.84
CA TRP A 259 -19.76 -10.52 36.67
C TRP A 259 -19.17 -9.42 37.55
N ASP A 260 -19.62 -9.40 38.81
CA ASP A 260 -19.16 -8.49 39.85
C ASP A 260 -18.12 -9.15 40.77
N ASP A 261 -17.92 -8.59 41.96
CA ASP A 261 -16.94 -9.08 42.93
C ASP A 261 -17.47 -10.26 43.77
N GLU A 262 -18.75 -10.61 43.65
CA GLU A 262 -19.35 -11.77 44.34
C GLU A 262 -19.53 -12.98 43.41
N GLY A 263 -19.60 -12.76 42.09
CA GLY A 263 -19.72 -13.84 41.12
C GLY A 263 -20.42 -13.44 39.84
N VAL A 264 -21.00 -14.43 39.18
CA VAL A 264 -21.82 -14.24 37.97
C VAL A 264 -23.29 -14.16 38.39
N PHE A 265 -24.06 -13.25 37.81
CA PHE A 265 -25.47 -13.08 38.15
C PHE A 265 -26.30 -12.76 36.91
N ASN A 266 -27.54 -13.24 36.88
CA ASN A 266 -28.48 -12.98 35.79
C ASN A 266 -29.02 -11.54 35.85
N PHE A 267 -29.19 -10.90 34.70
CA PHE A 267 -29.87 -9.61 34.59
C PHE A 267 -31.40 -9.74 34.56
N GLU A 268 -31.90 -10.89 34.14
CA GLU A 268 -33.30 -11.08 33.76
C GLU A 268 -34.09 -11.92 34.79
N GLY A 269 -35.42 -11.74 34.82
CA GLY A 269 -36.37 -12.54 35.59
C GLY A 269 -37.03 -13.67 34.78
N GLY A 270 -36.69 -13.80 33.50
CA GLY A 270 -37.26 -14.79 32.58
C GLY A 270 -36.46 -14.96 31.31
N CYS A 271 -37.11 -15.56 30.30
CA CYS A 271 -36.50 -15.86 29.01
C CYS A 271 -37.34 -15.31 27.86
N TYR A 272 -36.67 -14.94 26.76
CA TYR A 272 -37.31 -14.47 25.53
C TYR A 272 -36.88 -15.31 24.32
N ALA A 273 -37.47 -16.50 24.23
CA ALA A 273 -37.06 -17.56 23.35
C ALA A 273 -37.56 -17.38 21.91
N LYS A 274 -36.72 -17.69 20.91
CA LYS A 274 -37.19 -17.92 19.53
C LYS A 274 -38.04 -19.18 19.45
N THR A 275 -39.11 -19.13 18.66
CA THR A 275 -40.07 -20.24 18.49
C THR A 275 -40.10 -20.83 17.09
N ILE A 276 -39.39 -20.26 16.11
CA ILE A 276 -39.31 -20.84 14.75
C ILE A 276 -38.73 -22.26 14.79
N ASN A 277 -39.41 -23.20 14.15
CA ASN A 277 -39.11 -24.64 14.14
C ASN A 277 -39.04 -25.30 15.54
N LEU A 278 -39.62 -24.66 16.57
CA LEU A 278 -39.64 -25.21 17.92
C LEU A 278 -40.41 -26.54 17.94
N CYS A 279 -39.79 -27.59 18.45
CA CYS A 279 -40.47 -28.86 18.64
C CYS A 279 -40.10 -29.51 19.98
N LYS A 280 -41.10 -30.12 20.62
CA LYS A 280 -40.96 -30.75 21.95
C LYS A 280 -39.84 -31.79 22.03
N LYS A 281 -39.52 -32.45 20.92
CA LYS A 281 -38.45 -33.47 20.85
C LYS A 281 -37.05 -32.85 20.92
N SER A 282 -36.85 -31.67 20.35
CA SER A 282 -35.53 -31.02 20.27
C SER A 282 -35.29 -30.05 21.44
N GLU A 283 -36.31 -29.29 21.84
CA GLU A 283 -36.26 -28.27 22.89
C GLU A 283 -37.41 -28.47 23.91
N PRO A 284 -37.41 -29.58 24.69
CA PRO A 284 -38.53 -29.93 25.57
C PRO A 284 -38.79 -28.87 26.66
N ASP A 285 -37.74 -28.31 27.27
CA ASP A 285 -37.90 -27.34 28.36
C ASP A 285 -38.57 -26.06 27.87
N ILE A 286 -38.15 -25.54 26.72
CA ILE A 286 -38.70 -24.32 26.12
C ILE A 286 -40.13 -24.58 25.64
N TYR A 287 -40.40 -25.74 25.03
CA TYR A 287 -41.75 -26.10 24.59
C TYR A 287 -42.71 -26.20 25.79
N ASN A 288 -42.28 -26.83 26.88
CA ASN A 288 -43.10 -27.00 28.09
C ASN A 288 -43.26 -25.69 28.87
N ALA A 289 -42.34 -24.72 28.71
CA ALA A 289 -42.48 -23.38 29.30
C ALA A 289 -43.60 -22.55 28.66
N ILE A 290 -44.13 -22.97 27.50
CA ILE A 290 -45.27 -22.35 26.82
C ILE A 290 -46.56 -22.87 27.45
N GLN A 291 -46.97 -22.22 28.52
CA GLN A 291 -48.16 -22.50 29.33
C GLN A 291 -48.70 -21.15 29.87
N PRO A 292 -49.84 -21.11 30.60
CA PRO A 292 -50.36 -19.86 31.16
C PRO A 292 -49.26 -19.04 31.87
N ASN A 293 -49.30 -17.71 31.74
CA ASN A 293 -48.25 -16.74 32.12
C ASN A 293 -47.07 -16.60 31.15
N ALA A 294 -46.98 -17.44 30.12
CA ALA A 294 -46.14 -17.16 28.96
C ALA A 294 -46.88 -16.25 27.96
N MET A 295 -46.11 -15.59 27.09
CA MET A 295 -46.63 -14.74 26.04
C MET A 295 -45.91 -15.01 24.71
N LEU A 296 -46.66 -15.48 23.72
CA LEU A 296 -46.22 -15.67 22.33
C LEU A 296 -46.28 -14.34 21.58
N GLU A 297 -45.28 -14.07 20.75
CA GLU A 297 -45.18 -12.86 19.95
C GLU A 297 -44.92 -13.25 18.49
N ASN A 298 -45.80 -12.80 17.58
CA ASN A 298 -45.74 -13.04 16.13
C ASN A 298 -45.76 -14.52 15.70
N VAL A 299 -46.22 -15.44 16.57
CA VAL A 299 -46.40 -16.85 16.22
C VAL A 299 -47.70 -17.03 15.43
N TRP A 300 -47.69 -17.89 14.42
CA TRP A 300 -48.90 -18.23 13.68
C TRP A 300 -49.80 -19.11 14.54
N ILE A 301 -51.09 -18.81 14.58
CA ILE A 301 -52.08 -19.62 15.31
C ILE A 301 -52.97 -20.30 14.28
N ASP A 302 -53.14 -21.61 14.39
CA ASP A 302 -53.90 -22.43 13.45
C ASP A 302 -55.42 -22.38 13.71
N ALA A 303 -56.19 -23.11 12.90
CA ALA A 303 -57.65 -23.16 13.02
C ALA A 303 -58.16 -23.85 14.31
N ASN A 304 -57.31 -24.62 14.99
CA ASN A 304 -57.61 -25.25 16.28
C ASN A 304 -57.19 -24.36 17.47
N ASN A 305 -56.74 -23.12 17.19
CA ASN A 305 -56.20 -22.21 18.17
C ASN A 305 -54.89 -22.71 18.81
N GLU A 306 -54.10 -23.51 18.09
CA GLU A 306 -52.78 -23.98 18.49
C GLU A 306 -51.65 -23.18 17.80
N PRO A 307 -50.50 -22.96 18.46
CA PRO A 307 -49.35 -22.32 17.83
C PRO A 307 -48.69 -23.21 16.77
N ASP A 308 -48.54 -22.69 15.55
CA ASP A 308 -47.76 -23.31 14.48
C ASP A 308 -46.36 -22.68 14.42
N TYR A 309 -45.38 -23.41 14.99
CA TYR A 309 -43.99 -23.00 15.06
C TYR A 309 -43.21 -23.16 13.75
N PHE A 310 -43.77 -23.84 12.76
CA PHE A 310 -43.12 -24.06 11.46
C PHE A 310 -43.52 -23.00 10.42
N ASN A 311 -44.59 -22.26 10.68
CA ASN A 311 -45.07 -21.22 9.78
C ASN A 311 -44.40 -19.86 10.06
N SER A 312 -43.48 -19.48 9.17
CA SER A 312 -42.76 -18.20 9.21
C SER A 312 -43.41 -17.08 8.38
N SER A 313 -44.67 -17.24 7.92
CA SER A 313 -45.32 -16.28 7.02
C SER A 313 -45.42 -14.86 7.60
N LYS A 314 -45.49 -14.73 8.93
CA LYS A 314 -45.37 -13.43 9.63
C LYS A 314 -43.92 -12.99 9.75
N THR A 315 -43.08 -13.88 10.30
CA THR A 315 -41.67 -13.63 10.56
C THR A 315 -40.96 -14.94 10.93
N GLU A 316 -39.66 -15.02 10.66
CA GLU A 316 -38.79 -16.07 11.23
C GLU A 316 -38.38 -15.76 12.68
N ASN A 317 -38.62 -14.54 13.16
CA ASN A 317 -38.35 -14.12 14.52
C ASN A 317 -39.57 -14.24 15.43
N GLY A 318 -40.37 -15.31 15.27
CA GLY A 318 -41.41 -15.66 16.24
C GLY A 318 -40.79 -15.89 17.62
N ARG A 319 -41.45 -15.41 18.67
CA ARG A 319 -40.92 -15.43 20.04
C ARG A 319 -41.93 -15.92 21.07
N VAL A 320 -41.40 -16.31 22.22
CA VAL A 320 -42.17 -16.50 23.46
C VAL A 320 -41.39 -15.90 24.63
N SER A 321 -42.06 -15.08 25.45
CA SER A 321 -41.55 -14.66 26.75
C SER A 321 -42.21 -15.49 27.85
N TYR A 322 -41.44 -15.88 28.85
CA TYR A 322 -41.96 -16.59 30.02
C TYR A 322 -41.07 -16.32 31.24
N PRO A 323 -41.64 -16.31 32.45
CA PRO A 323 -40.86 -16.11 33.66
C PRO A 323 -39.97 -17.33 33.94
N ILE A 324 -38.83 -17.11 34.59
CA ILE A 324 -37.77 -18.12 34.73
C ILE A 324 -38.25 -19.42 35.41
N TYR A 325 -39.22 -19.32 36.31
CA TYR A 325 -39.77 -20.47 37.03
C TYR A 325 -40.59 -21.43 36.16
N HIS A 326 -40.84 -21.11 34.89
CA HIS A 326 -41.39 -22.07 33.92
C HIS A 326 -40.38 -23.15 33.52
N ILE A 327 -39.09 -22.90 33.75
CA ILE A 327 -38.03 -23.86 33.51
C ILE A 327 -37.83 -24.69 34.79
N PRO A 328 -37.96 -26.03 34.76
CA PRO A 328 -37.90 -26.84 35.97
C PRO A 328 -36.51 -26.87 36.63
N HIS A 329 -35.43 -26.71 35.86
CA HIS A 329 -34.05 -26.81 36.32
C HIS A 329 -33.33 -25.46 36.44
N TYR A 330 -34.08 -24.37 36.67
CA TYR A 330 -33.48 -23.07 36.95
C TYR A 330 -32.89 -23.00 38.36
N ARG A 331 -31.95 -22.07 38.56
CA ARG A 331 -31.42 -21.78 39.89
C ARG A 331 -32.24 -20.67 40.55
N PRO A 332 -32.86 -20.90 41.73
CA PRO A 332 -33.78 -19.92 42.34
C PRO A 332 -33.16 -18.55 42.64
N ASP A 333 -31.88 -18.50 43.05
CA ASP A 333 -31.17 -17.25 43.30
C ASP A 333 -30.62 -16.58 42.02
N SER A 334 -30.63 -17.30 40.88
CA SER A 334 -30.02 -16.89 39.59
C SER A 334 -28.60 -16.34 39.70
N ARG A 335 -27.81 -16.89 40.64
CA ARG A 335 -26.42 -16.49 40.91
C ARG A 335 -25.46 -17.67 40.83
N GLY A 336 -24.27 -17.43 40.30
CA GLY A 336 -23.14 -18.35 40.24
C GLY A 336 -21.91 -17.78 40.95
N LYS A 337 -20.94 -18.65 41.24
CA LYS A 337 -19.62 -18.23 41.74
C LYS A 337 -18.82 -17.56 40.62
N HIS A 338 -17.63 -17.08 40.91
CA HIS A 338 -16.67 -16.69 39.87
C HIS A 338 -16.42 -17.86 38.92
N SER A 339 -16.46 -17.58 37.62
CA SER A 339 -16.35 -18.62 36.61
C SER A 339 -14.96 -19.23 36.59
N GLN A 340 -14.88 -20.56 36.55
CA GLN A 340 -13.61 -21.27 36.35
C GLN A 340 -13.29 -21.41 34.85
N VAL A 341 -14.31 -21.28 33.99
CA VAL A 341 -14.13 -21.45 32.55
C VAL A 341 -15.07 -20.57 31.71
N VAL A 342 -14.49 -19.90 30.72
CA VAL A 342 -15.21 -19.14 29.69
C VAL A 342 -15.08 -19.86 28.37
N ILE A 343 -16.19 -20.05 27.67
CA ILE A 343 -16.26 -20.72 26.38
C ILE A 343 -16.74 -19.71 25.34
N PHE A 344 -15.96 -19.55 24.27
CA PHE A 344 -16.34 -18.83 23.07
C PHE A 344 -16.82 -19.82 22.01
N LEU A 345 -18.08 -19.71 21.61
CA LEU A 345 -18.69 -20.52 20.58
C LEU A 345 -18.67 -19.77 19.25
N THR A 346 -18.02 -20.38 18.26
CA THR A 346 -17.99 -19.87 16.89
C THR A 346 -18.52 -20.92 15.93
N CYS A 347 -19.14 -20.48 14.83
CA CYS A 347 -19.56 -21.36 13.75
C CYS A 347 -18.66 -21.05 12.55
N ASP A 348 -17.50 -21.70 12.48
CA ASP A 348 -16.55 -21.47 11.40
C ASP A 348 -16.93 -22.29 10.16
N ALA A 349 -17.48 -21.62 9.14
CA ALA A 349 -17.85 -22.25 7.88
C ALA A 349 -16.69 -22.40 6.89
N TYR A 350 -15.51 -21.86 7.24
CA TYR A 350 -14.29 -22.05 6.46
C TYR A 350 -13.57 -23.35 6.81
N GLY A 351 -13.94 -24.03 7.90
CA GLY A 351 -13.33 -25.31 8.28
C GLY A 351 -11.87 -25.21 8.74
N VAL A 352 -11.47 -24.04 9.24
CA VAL A 352 -10.10 -23.70 9.66
C VAL A 352 -9.92 -23.87 11.16
N PHE A 353 -10.96 -23.59 11.97
CA PHE A 353 -10.83 -23.61 13.42
C PHE A 353 -10.91 -25.03 14.00
N PRO A 354 -10.09 -25.36 15.01
CA PRO A 354 -10.13 -26.65 15.69
C PRO A 354 -11.48 -26.86 16.42
N PRO A 355 -11.88 -28.12 16.70
CA PRO A 355 -13.10 -28.39 17.48
C PRO A 355 -13.08 -27.72 18.85
N VAL A 356 -11.92 -27.68 19.50
CA VAL A 356 -11.67 -26.99 20.75
C VAL A 356 -10.23 -26.47 20.79
N SER A 357 -10.04 -25.27 21.35
CA SER A 357 -8.72 -24.67 21.54
C SER A 357 -8.67 -23.92 22.86
N LYS A 358 -7.55 -24.04 23.57
CA LYS A 358 -7.27 -23.22 24.75
C LYS A 358 -6.67 -21.89 24.31
N LEU A 359 -7.15 -20.80 24.90
CA LEU A 359 -6.69 -19.44 24.60
C LEU A 359 -5.91 -18.87 25.79
N SER A 360 -4.85 -18.13 25.50
CA SER A 360 -4.25 -17.21 26.46
C SER A 360 -5.19 -16.03 26.75
N ALA A 361 -4.99 -15.30 27.86
CA ALA A 361 -5.80 -14.12 28.17
C ALA A 361 -5.76 -13.04 27.07
N GLY A 362 -4.60 -12.85 26.40
CA GLY A 362 -4.48 -11.92 25.28
C GLY A 362 -5.24 -12.39 24.04
N GLN A 363 -5.18 -13.69 23.71
CA GLN A 363 -6.00 -14.28 22.64
C GLN A 363 -7.50 -14.21 22.98
N ALA A 364 -7.88 -14.39 24.25
CA ALA A 364 -9.26 -14.24 24.69
C ALA A 364 -9.76 -12.80 24.44
N GLN A 365 -8.97 -11.77 24.77
CA GLN A 365 -9.32 -10.39 24.39
C GLN A 365 -9.46 -10.22 22.88
N TYR A 366 -8.50 -10.73 22.09
CA TYR A 366 -8.52 -10.63 20.63
C TYR A 366 -9.78 -11.27 20.02
N HIS A 367 -10.10 -12.49 20.42
CA HIS A 367 -11.26 -13.23 19.92
C HIS A 367 -12.59 -12.70 20.47
N PHE A 368 -12.60 -12.15 21.69
CA PHE A 368 -13.77 -11.46 22.24
C PHE A 368 -14.10 -10.17 21.46
N LEU A 369 -13.10 -9.33 21.19
CA LEU A 369 -13.25 -8.13 20.37
C LEU A 369 -13.61 -8.47 18.92
N SER A 370 -13.08 -9.57 18.39
CA SER A 370 -13.42 -10.03 17.04
C SER A 370 -14.86 -10.56 16.97
N GLY A 371 -15.29 -11.38 17.95
CA GLY A 371 -16.63 -11.97 17.99
C GLY A 371 -17.02 -12.70 16.70
N TYR A 372 -16.11 -13.54 16.20
CA TYR A 372 -16.18 -14.17 14.89
C TYR A 372 -17.22 -15.30 14.81
N THR A 373 -18.00 -15.30 13.73
CA THR A 373 -18.77 -16.43 13.19
C THR A 373 -18.77 -16.38 11.67
N ALA A 374 -19.21 -17.43 10.98
CA ALA A 374 -19.51 -17.36 9.56
C ALA A 374 -21.03 -17.44 9.29
N LYS A 375 -21.48 -16.69 8.28
CA LYS A 375 -22.78 -16.90 7.63
C LYS A 375 -22.61 -17.96 6.54
N VAL A 376 -23.59 -18.85 6.41
CA VAL A 376 -23.58 -19.92 5.40
C VAL A 376 -24.55 -19.66 4.27
N ALA A 377 -24.21 -20.15 3.08
CA ALA A 377 -25.02 -19.99 1.88
C ALA A 377 -26.44 -20.57 2.09
N GLY A 378 -27.46 -19.81 1.68
CA GLY A 378 -28.87 -20.21 1.80
C GLY A 378 -29.54 -19.95 3.15
N THR A 379 -28.82 -19.46 4.17
CA THR A 379 -29.42 -19.05 5.46
C THR A 379 -29.81 -17.57 5.53
N GLU A 380 -29.27 -16.74 4.63
CA GLU A 380 -29.66 -15.34 4.47
C GLU A 380 -29.77 -14.99 2.98
N ARG A 381 -30.73 -14.12 2.65
CA ARG A 381 -31.02 -13.71 1.27
C ARG A 381 -29.80 -13.00 0.65
N GLY A 382 -29.23 -13.59 -0.41
CA GLY A 382 -28.09 -13.02 -1.14
C GLY A 382 -26.72 -13.63 -0.80
N VAL A 383 -26.63 -14.57 0.15
CA VAL A 383 -25.38 -15.26 0.51
C VAL A 383 -25.24 -16.55 -0.29
N THR A 384 -24.29 -16.61 -1.23
CA THR A 384 -24.00 -17.78 -2.08
C THR A 384 -22.75 -18.55 -1.66
N GLU A 385 -21.84 -17.93 -0.90
CA GLU A 385 -20.62 -18.52 -0.35
C GLU A 385 -20.48 -18.15 1.14
N PRO A 386 -19.72 -18.90 1.96
CA PRO A 386 -19.44 -18.53 3.35
C PRO A 386 -18.86 -17.13 3.48
N GLN A 387 -19.43 -16.34 4.39
CA GLN A 387 -18.96 -14.99 4.69
C GLN A 387 -18.61 -14.85 6.17
N ALA A 388 -17.37 -14.49 6.46
CA ALA A 388 -16.93 -14.12 7.79
C ALA A 388 -17.74 -12.93 8.32
N THR A 389 -18.26 -13.07 9.53
CA THR A 389 -19.04 -12.05 10.24
C THR A 389 -18.42 -11.82 11.60
N PHE A 390 -18.14 -10.56 11.91
CA PHE A 390 -17.53 -10.14 13.16
C PHE A 390 -18.54 -9.32 13.96
N SER A 391 -18.92 -9.80 15.13
CA SER A 391 -19.83 -9.10 16.04
C SER A 391 -19.13 -8.92 17.37
N THR A 392 -18.46 -7.78 17.51
CA THR A 392 -17.68 -7.38 18.66
C THR A 392 -18.32 -7.73 20.00
N CYS A 393 -17.52 -8.29 20.92
CA CYS A 393 -17.96 -8.78 22.23
C CYS A 393 -19.07 -9.85 22.17
N PHE A 394 -19.24 -10.51 21.02
CA PHE A 394 -20.37 -11.38 20.71
C PHE A 394 -21.75 -10.71 20.87
N GLY A 395 -21.82 -9.38 20.77
CA GLY A 395 -22.99 -8.59 21.14
C GLY A 395 -22.95 -7.13 20.68
N ALA A 396 -22.31 -6.84 19.55
CA ALA A 396 -21.97 -5.48 19.12
C ALA A 396 -23.13 -4.48 19.19
N ALA A 397 -24.35 -4.91 18.83
CA ALA A 397 -25.55 -4.07 18.82
C ALA A 397 -25.97 -3.48 20.20
N PHE A 398 -25.37 -3.96 21.29
CA PHE A 398 -25.70 -3.57 22.66
C PHE A 398 -24.52 -2.94 23.41
N MET A 399 -23.35 -2.84 22.77
CA MET A 399 -22.15 -2.26 23.38
C MET A 399 -22.24 -0.73 23.33
N THR A 400 -22.39 -0.09 24.49
CA THR A 400 -22.56 1.36 24.61
C THR A 400 -21.22 2.08 24.77
N LEU A 401 -20.21 1.42 25.35
CA LEU A 401 -18.84 1.94 25.51
C LEU A 401 -17.90 1.40 24.43
N HIS A 402 -16.69 1.94 24.38
CA HIS A 402 -15.68 1.42 23.44
C HIS A 402 -15.38 -0.06 23.77
N PRO A 403 -15.36 -0.98 22.78
CA PRO A 403 -15.20 -2.42 23.01
C PRO A 403 -14.02 -2.84 23.88
N THR A 404 -12.91 -2.09 23.81
CA THR A 404 -11.72 -2.37 24.62
C THR A 404 -11.99 -2.27 26.13
N LYS A 405 -12.94 -1.45 26.59
CA LYS A 405 -13.35 -1.39 28.00
C LYS A 405 -13.87 -2.74 28.50
N TYR A 406 -14.70 -3.42 27.71
CA TYR A 406 -15.22 -4.74 28.04
C TYR A 406 -14.13 -5.81 27.96
N ALA A 407 -13.25 -5.72 26.97
CA ALA A 407 -12.12 -6.65 26.82
C ALA A 407 -11.11 -6.54 27.97
N ASP A 408 -10.86 -5.33 28.47
CA ASP A 408 -9.97 -5.10 29.62
C ASP A 408 -10.59 -5.64 30.91
N LEU A 409 -11.90 -5.46 31.11
CA LEU A 409 -12.62 -6.07 32.24
C LEU A 409 -12.61 -7.59 32.17
N LEU A 410 -12.83 -8.17 30.98
CA LEU A 410 -12.71 -9.61 30.78
C LEU A 410 -11.32 -10.08 31.21
N LYS A 411 -10.24 -9.48 30.68
CA LYS A 411 -8.87 -9.85 31.06
C LYS A 411 -8.63 -9.75 32.55
N LYS A 412 -9.08 -8.68 33.19
CA LYS A 412 -8.97 -8.50 34.65
C LYS A 412 -9.66 -9.64 35.39
N LYS A 413 -10.92 -9.95 35.08
CA LYS A 413 -11.67 -11.04 35.72
C LYS A 413 -11.03 -12.41 35.47
N LEU A 414 -10.53 -12.67 34.25
CA LEU A 414 -9.83 -13.92 33.93
C LEU A 414 -8.56 -14.10 34.80
N GLN A 415 -7.79 -13.03 34.98
CA GLN A 415 -6.54 -13.06 35.77
C GLN A 415 -6.82 -13.18 37.28
N GLU A 416 -7.78 -12.42 37.80
CA GLU A 416 -8.13 -12.42 39.23
C GLU A 416 -8.63 -13.79 39.71
N HIS A 417 -9.35 -14.51 38.85
CA HIS A 417 -10.00 -15.77 39.20
C HIS A 417 -9.34 -17.01 38.59
N ASN A 418 -8.20 -16.85 37.89
CA ASN A 418 -7.52 -17.93 37.16
C ASN A 418 -8.45 -18.68 36.19
N THR A 419 -9.39 -17.97 35.59
CA THR A 419 -10.40 -18.52 34.69
C THR A 419 -9.75 -18.93 33.37
N LEU A 420 -9.98 -20.17 32.95
CA LEU A 420 -9.51 -20.66 31.65
C LEU A 420 -10.45 -20.25 30.54
N VAL A 421 -9.92 -20.02 29.33
CA VAL A 421 -10.73 -19.66 28.17
C VAL A 421 -10.54 -20.69 27.06
N TYR A 422 -11.65 -21.17 26.52
CA TYR A 422 -11.66 -22.09 25.39
C TYR A 422 -12.49 -21.53 24.24
N LEU A 423 -12.02 -21.76 23.02
CA LEU A 423 -12.75 -21.50 21.79
C LEU A 423 -13.24 -22.85 21.24
N ILE A 424 -14.53 -22.99 20.97
CA ILE A 424 -15.14 -24.21 20.44
C ILE A 424 -15.77 -23.91 19.09
N ASN A 425 -15.33 -24.66 18.07
CA ASN A 425 -15.91 -24.58 16.73
C ASN A 425 -17.14 -25.51 16.63
N THR A 426 -18.29 -24.89 16.37
CA THR A 426 -19.59 -25.52 16.14
C THR A 426 -20.02 -25.51 14.66
N GLY A 427 -19.11 -25.04 13.80
CA GLY A 427 -19.23 -24.93 12.35
C GLY A 427 -18.73 -26.17 11.64
N TRP A 428 -17.82 -26.03 10.69
CA TRP A 428 -17.38 -27.08 9.77
C TRP A 428 -15.98 -27.59 10.07
N THR A 429 -15.68 -28.81 9.60
CA THR A 429 -14.35 -29.43 9.60
C THR A 429 -14.14 -30.25 8.33
N GLY A 430 -12.89 -30.53 7.96
CA GLY A 430 -12.50 -31.30 6.78
C GLY A 430 -12.69 -30.62 5.43
N GLY A 431 -13.05 -29.34 5.42
CA GLY A 431 -13.26 -28.52 4.22
C GLY A 431 -14.11 -27.29 4.51
N VAL A 432 -14.15 -26.35 3.56
CA VAL A 432 -15.15 -25.27 3.55
C VAL A 432 -16.57 -25.83 3.45
N TYR A 433 -17.57 -25.04 3.84
CA TYR A 433 -18.98 -25.36 3.57
C TYR A 433 -19.21 -25.80 2.11
N GLY A 434 -19.90 -26.94 1.93
CA GLY A 434 -20.15 -27.56 0.63
C GLY A 434 -19.17 -28.67 0.27
N VAL A 435 -17.98 -28.68 0.89
CA VAL A 435 -16.97 -29.76 0.77
C VAL A 435 -16.81 -30.50 2.10
N GLY A 436 -16.60 -29.76 3.19
CA GLY A 436 -16.50 -30.30 4.53
C GLY A 436 -17.85 -30.58 5.19
N GLU A 437 -17.82 -31.16 6.38
CA GLU A 437 -19.00 -31.50 7.17
C GLU A 437 -19.15 -30.60 8.39
N ARG A 438 -20.40 -30.32 8.79
CA ARG A 438 -20.66 -29.63 10.05
C ARG A 438 -20.25 -30.53 11.23
N MET A 439 -19.60 -29.95 12.24
CA MET A 439 -19.18 -30.62 13.46
C MET A 439 -20.37 -31.37 14.07
N LYS A 440 -20.20 -32.68 14.27
CA LYS A 440 -21.26 -33.52 14.83
C LYS A 440 -21.52 -33.07 16.27
N LEU A 441 -22.79 -32.79 16.59
CA LEU A 441 -23.19 -32.31 17.92
C LEU A 441 -22.67 -33.18 19.08
N PRO A 442 -22.61 -34.53 18.99
CA PRO A 442 -21.98 -35.35 20.01
C PRO A 442 -20.50 -34.99 20.29
N PHE A 443 -19.71 -34.65 19.26
CA PHE A 443 -18.31 -34.24 19.43
C PHE A 443 -18.20 -32.86 20.08
N THR A 444 -19.05 -31.92 19.67
CA THR A 444 -19.11 -30.59 20.32
C THR A 444 -19.51 -30.71 21.80
N ARG A 445 -20.47 -31.58 22.14
CA ARG A 445 -20.83 -31.86 23.54
C ARG A 445 -19.65 -32.45 24.31
N LYS A 446 -18.91 -33.39 23.72
CA LYS A 446 -17.69 -33.94 24.35
C LYS A 446 -16.62 -32.87 24.59
N CYS A 447 -16.45 -31.92 23.67
CA CYS A 447 -15.56 -30.78 23.88
C CYS A 447 -16.03 -29.92 25.08
N VAL A 448 -17.32 -29.61 25.16
CA VAL A 448 -17.87 -28.84 26.29
C VAL A 448 -17.73 -29.62 27.60
N ASP A 449 -18.10 -30.90 27.62
CA ASP A 449 -17.98 -31.75 28.81
C ASP A 449 -16.54 -31.76 29.33
N ALA A 450 -15.57 -31.91 28.44
CA ALA A 450 -14.15 -31.95 28.79
C ALA A 450 -13.58 -30.61 29.30
N VAL A 451 -14.18 -29.50 28.86
CA VAL A 451 -13.90 -28.17 29.40
C VAL A 451 -14.50 -28.02 30.80
N LEU A 452 -15.74 -28.47 31.00
CA LEU A 452 -16.46 -28.33 32.27
C LEU A 452 -15.99 -29.29 33.36
N ASP A 453 -15.59 -30.52 33.02
CA ASP A 453 -15.08 -31.51 33.96
C ASP A 453 -13.58 -31.33 34.29
N GLY A 454 -12.92 -30.41 33.58
CA GLY A 454 -11.51 -30.06 33.77
C GLY A 454 -10.51 -31.07 33.20
N SER A 455 -10.95 -32.09 32.45
CA SER A 455 -10.06 -33.07 31.83
C SER A 455 -9.04 -32.44 30.86
N LEU A 456 -9.40 -31.33 30.21
CA LEU A 456 -8.49 -30.56 29.35
C LEU A 456 -7.40 -29.79 30.12
N ASN A 457 -7.52 -29.61 31.44
CA ASN A 457 -6.56 -28.83 32.23
C ASN A 457 -5.17 -29.48 32.27
N ASN A 458 -5.12 -30.82 32.16
CA ASN A 458 -3.88 -31.61 32.17
C ASN A 458 -3.56 -32.25 30.80
N ALA A 459 -4.25 -31.84 29.73
CA ALA A 459 -4.03 -32.37 28.39
C ALA A 459 -2.68 -31.87 27.81
N THR A 460 -2.13 -32.63 26.87
CA THR A 460 -1.01 -32.18 26.04
C THR A 460 -1.55 -31.38 24.86
N PHE A 461 -0.94 -30.22 24.60
CA PHE A 461 -1.37 -29.32 23.53
C PHE A 461 -0.28 -29.15 22.47
N ILE A 462 -0.70 -29.00 21.22
CA ILE A 462 0.12 -28.49 20.11
C ILE A 462 -0.30 -27.07 19.78
N LYS A 463 0.66 -26.22 19.43
CA LYS A 463 0.37 -24.84 19.06
C LYS A 463 0.22 -24.72 17.54
N ASP A 464 -0.91 -24.23 17.08
CA ASP A 464 -1.08 -23.83 15.69
C ASP A 464 -0.16 -22.65 15.35
N SER A 465 0.44 -22.68 14.16
CA SER A 465 1.43 -21.70 13.74
C SER A 465 0.82 -20.36 13.29
N LEU A 466 -0.40 -20.38 12.74
CA LEU A 466 -1.02 -19.20 12.14
C LEU A 466 -1.82 -18.39 13.17
N PHE A 467 -2.77 -18.99 13.88
CA PHE A 467 -3.59 -18.35 14.91
C PHE A 467 -3.01 -18.50 16.33
N GLY A 468 -2.01 -19.37 16.52
CA GLY A 468 -1.37 -19.55 17.82
C GLY A 468 -2.20 -20.35 18.82
N PHE A 469 -3.26 -21.02 18.39
CA PHE A 469 -4.16 -21.80 19.24
C PHE A 469 -3.46 -22.99 19.89
N GLU A 470 -3.75 -23.25 21.17
CA GLU A 470 -3.36 -24.50 21.82
C GLU A 470 -4.44 -25.56 21.58
N ILE A 471 -4.14 -26.55 20.75
CA ILE A 471 -5.04 -27.63 20.33
C ILE A 471 -4.69 -28.91 21.10
N PRO A 472 -5.64 -29.57 21.78
CA PRO A 472 -5.33 -30.82 22.48
C PRO A 472 -4.95 -31.92 21.49
N THR A 473 -3.92 -32.71 21.82
CA THR A 473 -3.46 -33.81 20.95
C THR A 473 -4.42 -35.00 20.92
N MET A 474 -5.23 -35.16 21.97
CA MET A 474 -6.25 -36.21 22.10
C MET A 474 -7.38 -35.70 22.97
N LEU A 475 -8.60 -36.18 22.71
CA LEU A 475 -9.78 -35.89 23.51
C LEU A 475 -10.73 -37.10 23.46
N ASP A 476 -11.04 -37.69 24.62
CA ASP A 476 -11.87 -38.89 24.66
C ASP A 476 -13.26 -38.66 24.04
N GLY A 477 -13.68 -39.58 23.16
CA GLY A 477 -14.93 -39.46 22.41
C GLY A 477 -14.92 -38.49 21.22
N VAL A 478 -13.78 -37.86 20.90
CA VAL A 478 -13.60 -37.04 19.69
C VAL A 478 -12.46 -37.62 18.83
N PRO A 479 -12.68 -37.91 17.53
CA PRO A 479 -11.63 -38.48 16.69
C PRO A 479 -10.40 -37.57 16.59
N THR A 480 -9.20 -38.13 16.79
CA THR A 480 -7.95 -37.37 16.75
C THR A 480 -7.72 -36.67 15.40
N GLU A 481 -8.18 -37.30 14.31
CA GLU A 481 -8.08 -36.81 12.93
C GLU A 481 -8.75 -35.45 12.71
N ILE A 482 -9.75 -35.08 13.53
CA ILE A 482 -10.46 -33.81 13.41
C ILE A 482 -10.00 -32.75 14.40
N LEU A 483 -9.14 -33.10 15.38
CA LEU A 483 -8.65 -32.16 16.39
C LEU A 483 -7.72 -31.13 15.77
N ASN A 484 -6.77 -31.58 14.95
CA ASN A 484 -6.01 -30.70 14.08
C ASN A 484 -6.78 -30.51 12.76
N PRO A 485 -7.36 -29.33 12.50
CA PRO A 485 -8.22 -29.14 11.35
C PRO A 485 -7.49 -29.35 10.02
N LYS A 486 -6.17 -29.11 9.93
CA LYS A 486 -5.39 -29.38 8.72
C LYS A 486 -5.34 -30.87 8.36
N ASP A 487 -5.33 -31.76 9.36
CA ASP A 487 -5.27 -33.21 9.15
C ASP A 487 -6.62 -33.77 8.67
N ALA A 488 -7.72 -33.07 8.96
CA ALA A 488 -9.05 -33.43 8.50
C ALA A 488 -9.29 -33.12 7.03
N TRP A 489 -8.50 -32.21 6.42
CA TRP A 489 -8.63 -31.84 5.03
C TRP A 489 -7.89 -32.83 4.12
N THR A 490 -8.58 -33.29 3.08
CA THR A 490 -7.97 -34.11 2.03
C THR A 490 -6.88 -33.34 1.28
N ASP A 491 -7.12 -32.05 1.02
CA ASP A 491 -6.18 -31.13 0.38
C ASP A 491 -5.62 -30.14 1.41
N LYS A 492 -4.37 -30.36 1.80
CA LYS A 492 -3.65 -29.57 2.82
C LYS A 492 -3.26 -28.19 2.32
N ASP A 493 -3.04 -28.04 1.00
CA ASP A 493 -2.70 -26.75 0.41
C ASP A 493 -3.95 -25.87 0.35
N ALA A 494 -5.11 -26.45 0.00
CA ALA A 494 -6.40 -25.75 0.07
C ALA A 494 -6.77 -25.31 1.49
N TYR A 495 -6.40 -26.10 2.52
CA TYR A 495 -6.51 -25.68 3.91
C TYR A 495 -5.65 -24.43 4.19
N ASP A 496 -4.37 -24.46 3.80
CA ASP A 496 -3.44 -23.35 4.05
C ASP A 496 -3.93 -22.06 3.38
N GLU A 497 -4.39 -22.12 2.13
CA GLU A 497 -4.97 -20.98 1.42
C GLU A 497 -6.21 -20.42 2.14
N THR A 498 -7.10 -21.30 2.59
CA THR A 498 -8.33 -20.92 3.29
C THR A 498 -8.03 -20.31 4.66
N ALA A 499 -7.08 -20.90 5.40
CA ALA A 499 -6.65 -20.42 6.70
C ALA A 499 -6.02 -19.02 6.60
N LEU A 500 -5.18 -18.79 5.58
CA LEU A 500 -4.61 -17.47 5.28
C LEU A 500 -5.68 -16.44 4.92
N LYS A 501 -6.68 -16.82 4.10
CA LYS A 501 -7.81 -15.94 3.77
C LYS A 501 -8.57 -15.52 5.03
N LEU A 502 -8.85 -16.46 5.93
CA LEU A 502 -9.52 -16.15 7.19
C LEU A 502 -8.65 -15.28 8.12
N ALA A 503 -7.36 -15.60 8.24
CA ALA A 503 -6.41 -14.82 9.05
C ALA A 503 -6.33 -13.35 8.60
N LYS A 504 -6.35 -13.09 7.29
CA LYS A 504 -6.42 -11.73 6.72
C LYS A 504 -7.72 -11.03 7.11
N ALA A 505 -8.87 -11.70 7.03
CA ALA A 505 -10.15 -11.13 7.43
C ALA A 505 -10.17 -10.73 8.91
N PHE A 506 -9.56 -11.55 9.78
CA PHE A 506 -9.37 -11.21 11.20
C PHE A 506 -8.50 -9.96 11.39
N LYS A 507 -7.35 -9.87 10.72
CA LYS A 507 -6.45 -8.71 10.82
C LYS A 507 -7.13 -7.42 10.32
N GLU A 508 -7.85 -7.51 9.20
CA GLU A 508 -8.58 -6.36 8.66
C GLU A 508 -9.66 -5.86 9.62
N ASN A 509 -10.48 -6.78 10.14
CA ASN A 509 -11.49 -6.44 11.15
C ASN A 509 -10.85 -5.82 12.40
N PHE A 510 -9.69 -6.30 12.83
CA PHE A 510 -9.08 -5.88 14.10
C PHE A 510 -8.46 -4.48 14.07
N LYS A 511 -8.17 -3.90 12.89
CA LYS A 511 -7.60 -2.55 12.76
C LYS A 511 -8.39 -1.48 13.53
N GLN A 512 -9.70 -1.64 13.64
CA GLN A 512 -10.60 -0.70 14.33
C GLN A 512 -10.41 -0.66 15.86
N PHE A 513 -9.72 -1.63 16.45
CA PHE A 513 -9.50 -1.73 17.90
C PHE A 513 -8.08 -1.36 18.33
N ILE A 514 -7.19 -1.03 17.38
CA ILE A 514 -5.79 -0.68 17.68
C ILE A 514 -5.77 0.71 18.32
N LEU A 515 -5.29 0.78 19.56
CA LEU A 515 -5.10 2.02 20.30
C LEU A 515 -3.59 2.26 20.51
N PRO A 516 -3.11 3.52 20.49
CA PRO A 516 -1.67 3.83 20.64
C PRO A 516 -1.01 3.21 21.88
N ASP A 517 -1.74 3.12 22.99
CA ASP A 517 -1.21 2.66 24.28
C ASP A 517 -1.57 1.20 24.62
N ASN A 518 -2.31 0.49 23.76
CA ASN A 518 -2.75 -0.88 24.01
C ASN A 518 -2.96 -1.65 22.69
N ASP A 519 -1.89 -2.20 22.13
CA ASP A 519 -1.94 -3.01 20.91
C ASP A 519 -2.16 -4.50 21.22
N ILE A 520 -3.43 -4.93 21.12
CA ILE A 520 -3.84 -6.34 21.30
C ILE A 520 -3.68 -7.13 19.99
N SER A 521 -3.34 -6.49 18.86
CA SER A 521 -3.27 -7.15 17.55
C SER A 521 -2.16 -8.20 17.43
N VAL A 522 -1.19 -8.15 18.34
CA VAL A 522 -0.10 -9.13 18.52
C VAL A 522 -0.61 -10.51 18.95
N PHE A 523 -1.80 -10.60 19.55
CA PHE A 523 -2.43 -11.86 19.95
C PHE A 523 -3.33 -12.46 18.85
N GLY A 524 -3.43 -11.79 17.71
CA GLY A 524 -4.14 -12.29 16.53
C GLY A 524 -3.30 -13.23 15.67
N PRO A 525 -3.73 -13.49 14.42
CA PRO A 525 -2.96 -14.30 13.48
C PRO A 525 -1.54 -13.77 13.25
N ASN A 526 -0.59 -14.65 13.00
CA ASN A 526 0.81 -14.30 12.80
C ASN A 526 1.00 -13.54 11.48
N SER A 527 1.39 -12.27 11.58
CA SER A 527 1.62 -11.40 10.41
C SER A 527 2.75 -11.90 9.52
N SER A 528 3.83 -12.45 10.10
CA SER A 528 4.98 -12.91 9.30
C SER A 528 4.55 -14.03 8.37
N MET A 529 3.83 -15.03 8.90
CA MET A 529 3.33 -16.16 8.09
C MET A 529 2.40 -15.73 6.96
N ILE A 530 1.58 -14.70 7.19
CA ILE A 530 0.73 -14.13 6.14
C ILE A 530 1.59 -13.52 5.03
N VAL A 531 2.59 -12.72 5.40
CA VAL A 531 3.52 -12.07 4.46
C VAL A 531 4.35 -13.11 3.71
N ALA A 532 4.90 -14.13 4.38
CA ALA A 532 5.65 -15.22 3.76
C ALA A 532 4.83 -15.93 2.68
N ALA A 533 3.58 -16.27 2.99
CA ALA A 533 2.71 -16.94 2.05
C ALA A 533 2.35 -16.04 0.86
N GLU A 534 2.03 -14.76 1.11
CA GLU A 534 1.77 -13.80 0.02
C GLU A 534 2.98 -13.59 -0.89
N LEU A 535 4.18 -13.55 -0.32
CA LEU A 535 5.44 -13.45 -1.06
C LEU A 535 5.60 -14.68 -1.95
N GLN A 536 5.42 -15.89 -1.40
CA GLN A 536 5.55 -17.13 -2.15
C GLN A 536 4.51 -17.24 -3.28
N THR A 537 3.25 -16.88 -3.02
CA THR A 537 2.19 -16.86 -4.04
C THR A 537 2.53 -15.87 -5.15
N ALA A 538 2.92 -14.63 -4.81
CA ALA A 538 3.28 -13.63 -5.81
C ALA A 538 4.46 -14.09 -6.68
N LEU A 539 5.49 -14.71 -6.08
CA LEU A 539 6.62 -15.25 -6.83
C LEU A 539 6.22 -16.37 -7.80
N LYS A 540 5.38 -17.32 -7.36
CA LYS A 540 4.90 -18.43 -8.21
C LYS A 540 4.03 -17.96 -9.39
N SER A 541 3.28 -16.88 -9.21
CA SER A 541 2.36 -16.37 -10.23
C SER A 541 3.03 -15.49 -11.30
N ILE A 542 4.26 -15.03 -11.07
CA ILE A 542 4.98 -14.19 -12.04
C ILE A 542 5.68 -15.05 -13.07
N MET A 543 5.22 -14.98 -14.33
CA MET A 543 5.82 -15.64 -15.49
C MET A 543 6.49 -14.58 -16.40
N PRO A 544 7.82 -14.38 -16.33
CA PRO A 544 8.48 -13.25 -17.01
C PRO A 544 8.35 -13.24 -18.54
N ASP A 545 8.35 -14.40 -19.18
CA ASP A 545 8.22 -14.50 -20.66
C ASP A 545 6.83 -14.08 -21.14
N HIS A 546 5.79 -14.37 -20.36
CA HIS A 546 4.43 -13.87 -20.62
C HIS A 546 4.35 -12.37 -20.43
N LEU A 547 4.94 -11.83 -19.35
CA LEU A 547 5.00 -10.38 -19.12
C LEU A 547 5.69 -9.64 -20.27
N GLN A 548 6.77 -10.20 -20.82
CA GLN A 548 7.44 -9.63 -21.99
C GLN A 548 6.49 -9.58 -23.21
N THR A 549 5.74 -10.66 -23.46
CA THR A 549 4.79 -10.77 -24.58
C THR A 549 3.63 -9.79 -24.42
N ILE A 550 3.07 -9.69 -23.22
CA ILE A 550 1.99 -8.76 -22.88
C ILE A 550 2.43 -7.32 -23.11
N LEU A 551 3.59 -6.94 -22.58
CA LEU A 551 4.05 -5.55 -22.68
C LEU A 551 4.38 -5.13 -24.11
N LEU A 552 4.90 -6.04 -24.93
CA LEU A 552 5.25 -5.78 -26.34
C LEU A 552 4.07 -5.86 -27.31
N ALA A 553 2.86 -6.22 -26.85
CA ALA A 553 1.67 -6.22 -27.69
C ALA A 553 1.11 -4.79 -27.88
N ASP A 554 0.73 -4.46 -29.13
CA ASP A 554 0.22 -3.13 -29.53
C ASP A 554 -1.16 -2.78 -28.94
N SER A 555 -1.94 -3.76 -28.46
CA SER A 555 -3.26 -3.56 -27.85
C SER A 555 -3.38 -4.35 -26.56
N VAL A 556 -3.14 -3.69 -25.43
CA VAL A 556 -3.49 -4.24 -24.11
C VAL A 556 -4.47 -3.27 -23.48
N ASP A 557 -5.71 -3.74 -23.30
CA ASP A 557 -6.71 -3.07 -22.49
C ASP A 557 -6.36 -3.30 -21.02
N ILE A 558 -5.78 -2.29 -20.37
CA ILE A 558 -5.28 -2.35 -18.97
C ILE A 558 -6.46 -2.53 -17.98
N SER A 559 -7.69 -2.24 -18.41
CA SER A 559 -8.90 -2.46 -17.61
C SER A 559 -9.15 -3.96 -17.32
N SER A 560 -8.61 -4.86 -18.14
CA SER A 560 -8.46 -6.29 -17.84
C SER A 560 -7.01 -6.60 -17.47
N SER A 561 -6.54 -6.09 -16.33
CA SER A 561 -5.16 -6.31 -15.88
C SER A 561 -4.88 -7.82 -15.75
N PRO A 562 -3.94 -8.40 -16.53
CA PRO A 562 -3.59 -9.81 -16.44
C PRO A 562 -3.14 -10.17 -15.02
N ILE A 563 -3.44 -11.40 -14.58
CA ILE A 563 -3.14 -11.92 -13.24
C ILE A 563 -1.65 -11.72 -12.90
N GLU A 564 -0.76 -11.81 -13.88
CA GLU A 564 0.67 -11.62 -13.73
C GLU A 564 1.06 -10.18 -13.34
N LEU A 565 0.37 -9.17 -13.89
CA LEU A 565 0.63 -7.75 -13.59
C LEU A 565 0.16 -7.39 -12.17
N GLN A 566 -0.97 -7.95 -11.74
CA GLN A 566 -1.43 -7.87 -10.35
C GLN A 566 -0.44 -8.55 -9.39
N SER A 567 0.15 -9.68 -9.82
CA SER A 567 1.15 -10.40 -9.02
C SER A 567 2.45 -9.60 -8.87
N VAL A 568 2.89 -8.88 -9.91
CA VAL A 568 4.05 -7.96 -9.81
C VAL A 568 3.76 -6.81 -8.85
N GLN A 569 2.56 -6.23 -8.89
CA GLN A 569 2.16 -5.19 -7.93
C GLN A 569 2.14 -5.74 -6.50
N LYS A 570 1.54 -6.92 -6.30
CA LYS A 570 1.48 -7.57 -5.00
C LYS A 570 2.88 -7.88 -4.45
N LEU A 571 3.81 -8.34 -5.30
CA LEU A 571 5.20 -8.55 -4.90
C LEU A 571 5.83 -7.24 -4.40
N ALA A 572 5.61 -6.12 -5.08
CA ALA A 572 6.14 -4.82 -4.65
C ALA A 572 5.57 -4.35 -3.30
N GLU A 573 4.32 -4.70 -2.99
CA GLU A 573 3.66 -4.35 -1.72
C GLU A 573 4.12 -5.23 -0.55
N VAL A 574 4.35 -6.52 -0.79
CA VAL A 574 4.65 -7.51 0.25
C VAL A 574 6.13 -7.55 0.61
N LEU A 575 7.01 -7.42 -0.39
CA LEU A 575 8.46 -7.54 -0.22
C LEU A 575 9.08 -6.61 0.85
N PRO A 576 8.62 -5.36 1.05
CA PRO A 576 9.13 -4.49 2.13
C PRO A 576 8.84 -5.01 3.54
N PHE A 577 7.79 -5.81 3.72
CA PHE A 577 7.34 -6.29 5.03
C PHE A 577 7.77 -7.73 5.34
N ALA A 578 8.48 -8.39 4.42
CA ALA A 578 8.96 -9.75 4.61
C ALA A 578 10.07 -9.80 5.67
N ASP A 579 9.86 -10.61 6.71
CA ASP A 579 10.84 -10.81 7.79
C ASP A 579 12.11 -11.52 7.28
N ASP A 580 13.23 -11.30 7.96
CA ASP A 580 14.56 -11.72 7.49
C ASP A 580 14.65 -13.23 7.17
N PRO A 581 14.18 -14.17 8.03
CA PRO A 581 14.27 -15.60 7.74
C PRO A 581 13.46 -16.01 6.51
N GLU A 582 12.31 -15.37 6.30
CA GLU A 582 11.39 -15.67 5.20
C GLU A 582 11.95 -15.18 3.88
N LEU A 583 12.48 -13.96 3.84
CA LEU A 583 13.15 -13.44 2.65
C LEU A 583 14.38 -14.28 2.31
N GLN A 584 15.18 -14.71 3.30
CA GLN A 584 16.33 -15.59 3.07
C GLN A 584 15.92 -16.94 2.48
N ALA A 585 14.81 -17.53 2.95
CA ALA A 585 14.30 -18.79 2.43
C ALA A 585 13.88 -18.71 0.95
N GLN A 586 13.42 -17.55 0.48
CA GLN A 586 12.95 -17.32 -0.90
C GLN A 586 13.91 -16.47 -1.75
N LEU A 587 15.10 -16.14 -1.23
CA LEU A 587 15.99 -15.12 -1.80
C LEU A 587 16.39 -15.44 -3.25
N ASN A 588 16.68 -16.71 -3.54
CA ASN A 588 17.09 -17.13 -4.89
C ASN A 588 15.96 -16.93 -5.91
N ASP A 589 14.71 -17.20 -5.51
CA ASP A 589 13.54 -17.03 -6.36
C ASP A 589 13.27 -15.53 -6.59
N VAL A 590 13.36 -14.71 -5.53
CA VAL A 590 13.27 -13.25 -5.63
C VAL A 590 14.36 -12.70 -6.57
N ILE A 591 15.62 -13.12 -6.42
CA ILE A 591 16.73 -12.72 -7.30
C ILE A 591 16.45 -13.11 -8.75
N SER A 592 15.95 -14.32 -8.98
CA SER A 592 15.60 -14.81 -10.32
C SER A 592 14.54 -13.91 -10.96
N ILE A 593 13.47 -13.60 -10.24
CA ILE A 593 12.41 -12.69 -10.68
C ILE A 593 12.95 -11.28 -10.93
N VAL A 594 13.71 -10.70 -10.00
CA VAL A 594 14.31 -9.36 -10.14
C VAL A 594 15.16 -9.24 -11.42
N LYS A 595 15.97 -10.26 -11.73
CA LYS A 595 16.76 -10.30 -12.97
C LYS A 595 15.87 -10.38 -14.20
N ALA A 596 14.82 -11.20 -14.15
CA ALA A 596 13.89 -11.36 -15.25
C ALA A 596 13.10 -10.07 -15.50
N LEU A 597 12.55 -9.43 -14.46
CA LEU A 597 11.87 -8.14 -14.55
C LEU A 597 12.81 -7.05 -15.08
N SER A 598 14.08 -7.01 -14.63
CA SER A 598 15.07 -6.07 -15.16
C SER A 598 15.28 -6.24 -16.67
N ARG A 599 15.35 -7.48 -17.18
CA ARG A 599 15.45 -7.75 -18.62
C ARG A 599 14.20 -7.34 -19.38
N VAL A 600 13.01 -7.56 -18.80
CA VAL A 600 11.74 -7.10 -19.37
C VAL A 600 11.74 -5.58 -19.51
N VAL A 601 12.14 -4.85 -18.46
CA VAL A 601 12.27 -3.38 -18.49
C VAL A 601 13.23 -2.93 -19.60
N ILE A 602 14.42 -3.54 -19.68
CA ILE A 602 15.43 -3.22 -20.70
C ILE A 602 14.87 -3.42 -22.12
N ARG A 603 14.26 -4.58 -22.39
CA ARG A 603 13.71 -4.92 -23.71
C ARG A 603 12.53 -4.03 -24.08
N TYR A 604 11.60 -3.81 -23.15
CA TYR A 604 10.41 -3.01 -23.38
C TYR A 604 10.77 -1.55 -23.67
N THR A 605 11.68 -0.97 -22.89
CA THR A 605 12.17 0.40 -23.11
C THR A 605 12.91 0.51 -24.45
N SER A 606 13.70 -0.50 -24.80
CA SER A 606 14.41 -0.53 -26.10
C SER A 606 13.49 -0.59 -27.31
N ALA A 607 12.39 -1.35 -27.22
CA ALA A 607 11.42 -1.47 -28.30
C ALA A 607 10.57 -0.21 -28.47
N THR A 608 10.14 0.39 -27.36
CA THR A 608 9.26 1.58 -27.35
C THR A 608 10.00 2.87 -27.74
N ALA A 609 11.30 2.97 -27.46
CA ALA A 609 12.14 4.10 -27.87
C ALA A 609 12.34 4.23 -29.40
N LEU A 610 11.85 3.28 -30.20
CA LEU A 610 11.91 3.31 -31.66
C LEU A 610 10.79 4.15 -32.31
N ASP A 611 9.77 4.57 -31.55
CA ASP A 611 8.59 5.29 -32.06
C ASP A 611 8.57 6.74 -31.53
N GLU A 612 9.13 7.68 -32.29
CA GLU A 612 9.42 9.05 -31.83
C GLU A 612 8.19 9.99 -31.76
N ASN A 613 6.98 9.56 -32.15
CA ASN A 613 5.91 10.50 -32.54
C ASN A 613 4.60 10.51 -31.73
N HIS A 614 4.50 9.97 -30.50
CA HIS A 614 3.21 9.99 -29.76
C HIS A 614 3.33 10.22 -28.24
N LEU A 615 2.94 11.41 -27.77
CA LEU A 615 2.83 11.78 -26.34
C LEU A 615 1.93 10.81 -25.54
N ALA A 616 0.84 10.33 -26.14
CA ALA A 616 -0.08 9.36 -25.54
C ALA A 616 0.57 8.00 -25.24
N LYS A 617 1.60 7.60 -26.01
CA LYS A 617 2.34 6.36 -25.77
C LYS A 617 3.33 6.47 -24.60
N HIS A 618 3.75 7.69 -24.22
CA HIS A 618 4.64 7.90 -23.07
C HIS A 618 3.94 7.72 -21.72
N MET A 619 2.67 8.11 -21.60
CA MET A 619 1.87 7.82 -20.39
C MET A 619 1.66 6.33 -20.22
N VAL A 620 1.36 5.62 -21.32
CA VAL A 620 1.23 4.15 -21.34
C VAL A 620 2.54 3.47 -20.97
N LEU A 621 3.68 3.99 -21.43
CA LEU A 621 5.01 3.51 -21.05
C LEU A 621 5.26 3.67 -19.55
N ASP A 622 4.89 4.82 -18.96
CA ASP A 622 5.06 5.09 -17.53
C ASP A 622 4.22 4.13 -16.67
N ASP A 623 2.93 3.99 -16.98
CA ASP A 623 2.01 3.10 -16.26
C ASP A 623 2.46 1.64 -16.34
N ARG A 624 3.02 1.22 -17.47
CA ARG A 624 3.50 -0.15 -17.69
C ARG A 624 4.83 -0.45 -17.00
N LEU A 625 5.73 0.53 -16.87
CA LEU A 625 7.04 0.33 -16.22
C LEU A 625 6.97 0.43 -14.70
N LEU A 626 6.05 1.24 -14.17
CA LEU A 626 6.00 1.57 -12.75
C LEU A 626 5.90 0.35 -11.82
N PRO A 627 5.04 -0.68 -12.06
CA PRO A 627 4.97 -1.86 -11.20
C PRO A 627 6.32 -2.61 -11.09
N PHE A 628 7.05 -2.72 -12.20
CA PHE A 628 8.34 -3.42 -12.25
C PHE A 628 9.40 -2.66 -11.45
N LEU A 629 9.48 -1.35 -11.65
CA LEU A 629 10.44 -0.50 -10.94
C LEU A 629 10.15 -0.43 -9.44
N ARG A 630 8.88 -0.55 -9.02
CA ARG A 630 8.52 -0.67 -7.59
C ARG A 630 9.10 -1.94 -6.98
N VAL A 631 9.04 -3.09 -7.67
CA VAL A 631 9.69 -4.32 -7.20
C VAL A 631 11.19 -4.14 -7.09
N LEU A 632 11.85 -3.58 -8.11
CA LEU A 632 13.30 -3.35 -8.08
C LEU A 632 13.69 -2.44 -6.90
N HIS A 633 12.96 -1.34 -6.71
CA HIS A 633 13.20 -0.40 -5.61
C HIS A 633 12.99 -1.05 -4.23
N ALA A 634 11.88 -1.78 -4.05
CA ALA A 634 11.58 -2.50 -2.82
C ALA A 634 12.67 -3.51 -2.48
N PHE A 635 13.15 -4.26 -3.49
CA PHE A 635 14.21 -5.24 -3.30
C PHE A 635 15.54 -4.61 -2.88
N VAL A 636 16.00 -3.55 -3.58
CA VAL A 636 17.24 -2.83 -3.21
C VAL A 636 17.15 -2.25 -1.80
N THR A 637 16.00 -1.65 -1.46
CA THR A 637 15.77 -1.05 -0.14
C THR A 637 15.80 -2.11 0.96
N ARG A 638 15.11 -3.25 0.77
CA ARG A 638 15.10 -4.34 1.76
C ARG A 638 16.49 -4.96 1.94
N ARG A 639 17.26 -5.11 0.86
CA ARG A 639 18.66 -5.56 0.95
C ARG A 639 19.56 -4.60 1.71
N ARG A 640 19.27 -3.29 1.64
CA ARG A 640 20.01 -2.26 2.39
C ARG A 640 19.77 -2.39 3.89
N GLU A 641 18.53 -2.64 4.29
CA GLU A 641 18.15 -2.81 5.70
C GLU A 641 18.80 -4.04 6.33
N LEU A 642 18.93 -5.13 5.59
CA LEU A 642 19.51 -6.39 6.08
C LEU A 642 21.03 -6.32 6.32
N GLY A 643 21.74 -5.34 5.75
CA GLY A 643 23.14 -5.04 6.08
C GLY A 643 24.19 -6.12 5.77
N MET A 644 23.82 -7.26 5.16
CA MET A 644 24.72 -8.38 4.87
C MET A 644 24.74 -8.68 3.37
N LEU A 645 25.80 -8.30 2.66
CA LEU A 645 26.02 -8.68 1.27
C LEU A 645 27.52 -8.91 1.04
N ASP A 646 27.87 -10.11 0.59
CA ASP A 646 29.18 -10.32 -0.02
C ASP A 646 29.17 -9.84 -1.48
N ASP A 647 30.36 -9.55 -2.04
CA ASP A 647 30.48 -9.06 -3.41
C ASP A 647 29.96 -10.06 -4.45
N LYS A 648 29.98 -11.36 -4.13
CA LYS A 648 29.55 -12.44 -5.01
C LYS A 648 28.03 -12.47 -5.15
N GLU A 649 27.29 -12.19 -4.09
CA GLU A 649 25.83 -12.11 -4.08
C GLU A 649 25.36 -10.89 -4.88
N MET A 650 25.98 -9.73 -4.66
CA MET A 650 25.62 -8.50 -5.39
C MET A 650 25.81 -8.65 -6.90
N LEU A 651 26.88 -9.33 -7.33
CA LEU A 651 27.13 -9.61 -8.75
C LEU A 651 26.00 -10.38 -9.44
N GLN A 652 25.16 -11.11 -8.70
CA GLN A 652 24.11 -11.94 -9.30
C GLN A 652 22.93 -11.13 -9.84
N TRP A 653 22.64 -9.98 -9.24
CA TRP A 653 21.42 -9.21 -9.48
C TRP A 653 21.65 -7.71 -9.66
N LEU A 654 22.60 -7.10 -8.95
CA LEU A 654 22.77 -5.64 -8.93
C LEU A 654 23.09 -5.06 -10.32
N PRO A 655 23.97 -5.67 -11.15
CA PRO A 655 24.19 -5.19 -12.51
C PRO A 655 22.92 -5.14 -13.37
N PHE A 656 21.97 -6.05 -13.15
CA PHE A 656 20.70 -6.07 -13.88
C PHE A 656 19.81 -4.88 -13.48
N VAL A 657 19.71 -4.61 -12.17
CA VAL A 657 18.95 -3.48 -11.64
C VAL A 657 19.56 -2.15 -12.09
N LEU A 658 20.88 -1.99 -11.98
CA LEU A 658 21.60 -0.80 -12.43
C LEU A 658 21.37 -0.57 -13.92
N THR A 659 21.48 -1.62 -14.73
CA THR A 659 21.23 -1.53 -16.17
C THR A 659 19.79 -1.12 -16.44
N ALA A 660 18.80 -1.82 -15.88
CA ALA A 660 17.38 -1.50 -16.09
C ALA A 660 17.03 -0.05 -15.71
N CYS A 661 17.54 0.46 -14.59
CA CYS A 661 17.32 1.84 -14.19
C CYS A 661 18.01 2.84 -15.13
N CYS A 662 19.20 2.52 -15.66
CA CYS A 662 19.86 3.34 -16.68
C CYS A 662 19.09 3.39 -18.01
N PHE A 663 18.31 2.35 -18.33
CA PHE A 663 17.44 2.34 -19.52
C PHE A 663 16.24 3.29 -19.38
N VAL A 664 15.72 3.49 -18.16
CA VAL A 664 14.56 4.36 -17.87
C VAL A 664 15.03 5.76 -17.43
N SER A 665 15.85 6.41 -18.25
CA SER A 665 16.50 7.67 -17.88
C SER A 665 15.99 8.92 -18.61
N LYS A 666 16.04 10.06 -17.92
CA LYS A 666 15.51 11.37 -18.33
C LYS A 666 15.99 11.89 -19.70
N ALA A 667 17.19 11.53 -20.14
CA ALA A 667 17.82 12.10 -21.32
C ALA A 667 17.49 11.39 -22.63
N ASP A 668 17.00 10.15 -22.56
CA ASP A 668 16.93 9.24 -23.72
C ASP A 668 15.49 8.92 -24.15
N LEU A 669 14.50 9.31 -23.34
CA LEU A 669 13.07 9.16 -23.60
C LEU A 669 12.40 10.53 -23.76
N PRO A 670 11.64 10.78 -24.85
CA PRO A 670 10.87 12.01 -24.97
C PRO A 670 9.81 12.13 -23.86
N GLY A 671 9.67 13.31 -23.24
CA GLY A 671 8.67 13.54 -22.17
C GLY A 671 9.02 12.97 -20.78
N ALA A 672 10.26 12.54 -20.57
CA ALA A 672 10.71 11.89 -19.34
C ALA A 672 10.60 12.77 -18.06
N ASP A 673 10.53 14.09 -18.22
CA ASP A 673 10.44 15.06 -17.10
C ASP A 673 9.15 14.88 -16.26
N SER A 674 8.12 14.25 -16.82
CA SER A 674 6.83 14.01 -16.14
C SER A 674 6.59 12.55 -15.74
N MET A 675 7.53 11.63 -15.98
CA MET A 675 7.34 10.20 -15.73
C MET A 675 7.71 9.80 -14.28
N GLN A 676 6.81 9.08 -13.60
CA GLN A 676 7.06 8.54 -12.27
C GLN A 676 8.13 7.44 -12.27
N SER A 677 8.18 6.65 -13.34
CA SER A 677 9.15 5.57 -13.54
C SER A 677 10.59 6.08 -13.53
N VAL A 678 10.86 7.22 -14.16
CA VAL A 678 12.20 7.85 -14.19
C VAL A 678 12.61 8.28 -12.78
N THR A 679 11.69 8.92 -12.06
CA THR A 679 11.93 9.34 -10.67
C THR A 679 12.24 8.14 -9.75
N LEU A 680 11.52 7.03 -9.94
CA LEU A 680 11.71 5.82 -9.15
C LEU A 680 13.01 5.08 -9.53
N ALA A 681 13.40 5.09 -10.81
CA ALA A 681 14.68 4.56 -11.26
C ALA A 681 15.85 5.33 -10.63
N ASP A 682 15.80 6.66 -10.62
CA ASP A 682 16.83 7.50 -9.97
C ASP A 682 16.92 7.22 -8.46
N LYS A 683 15.77 7.11 -7.76
CA LYS A 683 15.74 6.72 -6.34
C LYS A 683 16.35 5.34 -6.10
N THR A 684 16.13 4.40 -7.02
CA THR A 684 16.69 3.04 -6.93
C THR A 684 18.20 3.04 -7.12
N LEU A 685 18.73 3.87 -8.03
CA LEU A 685 20.18 4.06 -8.20
C LEU A 685 20.81 4.67 -6.93
N VAL A 686 20.17 5.67 -6.32
CA VAL A 686 20.65 6.25 -5.04
C VAL A 686 20.65 5.20 -3.93
N ALA A 687 19.56 4.43 -3.79
CA ALA A 687 19.50 3.35 -2.80
C ALA A 687 20.58 2.29 -3.02
N ALA A 688 20.98 2.02 -4.28
CA ALA A 688 22.07 1.11 -4.60
C ALA A 688 23.45 1.68 -4.23
N VAL A 689 23.68 2.98 -4.40
CA VAL A 689 24.90 3.66 -3.91
C VAL A 689 25.01 3.50 -2.40
N ASP A 690 23.93 3.80 -1.67
CA ASP A 690 23.88 3.63 -0.21
C ASP A 690 24.13 2.18 0.21
N LEU A 691 23.47 1.22 -0.45
CA LEU A 691 23.62 -0.21 -0.20
C LEU A 691 25.08 -0.68 -0.30
N THR A 692 25.74 -0.25 -1.37
CA THR A 692 27.11 -0.65 -1.69
C THR A 692 28.17 0.15 -0.93
N LYS A 693 27.76 1.21 -0.23
CA LYS A 693 28.66 2.21 0.39
C LYS A 693 29.64 2.80 -0.62
N ALA A 694 29.24 2.91 -1.89
CA ALA A 694 30.03 3.60 -2.90
C ALA A 694 30.03 5.12 -2.62
N GLU A 695 31.10 5.82 -3.00
CA GLU A 695 31.18 7.28 -2.82
C GLU A 695 30.12 8.01 -3.64
N ASP A 696 29.89 7.53 -4.86
CA ASP A 696 28.91 8.06 -5.79
C ASP A 696 28.47 7.01 -6.82
N LEU A 697 27.51 7.39 -7.67
CA LEU A 697 27.03 6.54 -8.76
C LEU A 697 28.14 6.16 -9.75
N ARG A 698 29.14 7.03 -9.96
CA ARG A 698 30.23 6.77 -10.92
C ARG A 698 31.12 5.62 -10.44
N SER A 699 31.47 5.64 -9.16
CA SER A 699 32.24 4.60 -8.49
C SER A 699 31.51 3.25 -8.52
N LEU A 700 30.19 3.29 -8.30
CA LEU A 700 29.34 2.09 -8.40
C LEU A 700 29.27 1.54 -9.84
N ILE A 701 29.06 2.41 -10.83
CA ILE A 701 29.05 2.01 -12.24
C ILE A 701 30.41 1.43 -12.64
N ALA A 702 31.51 2.06 -12.23
CA ALA A 702 32.87 1.58 -12.53
C ALA A 702 33.12 0.16 -12.00
N LYS A 703 32.55 -0.20 -10.86
CA LYS A 703 32.63 -1.56 -10.29
C LYS A 703 31.93 -2.62 -11.15
N TYR A 704 30.82 -2.26 -11.80
CA TYR A 704 29.96 -3.20 -12.54
C TYR A 704 29.91 -2.95 -14.06
N VAL A 705 30.78 -2.09 -14.58
CA VAL A 705 30.76 -1.64 -15.98
C VAL A 705 30.85 -2.81 -16.97
N ALA A 706 31.67 -3.83 -16.68
CA ALA A 706 31.84 -4.97 -17.58
C ALA A 706 30.53 -5.77 -17.79
N GLN A 707 29.74 -5.93 -16.71
CA GLN A 707 28.44 -6.59 -16.74
C GLN A 707 27.38 -5.71 -17.40
N ILE A 708 27.36 -4.40 -17.09
CA ILE A 708 26.42 -3.46 -17.71
C ILE A 708 26.65 -3.39 -19.23
N VAL A 709 27.90 -3.28 -19.68
CA VAL A 709 28.27 -3.30 -21.11
C VAL A 709 27.82 -4.60 -21.78
N ALA A 710 27.97 -5.75 -21.10
CA ALA A 710 27.49 -7.03 -21.62
C ALA A 710 25.97 -7.00 -21.86
N LEU A 711 25.20 -6.50 -20.88
CA LEU A 711 23.75 -6.41 -20.94
C LEU A 711 23.25 -5.46 -22.04
N CYS A 712 23.93 -4.33 -22.27
CA CYS A 712 23.60 -3.41 -23.36
C CYS A 712 23.73 -4.05 -24.76
N SER A 713 24.63 -5.02 -24.91
CA SER A 713 24.88 -5.73 -26.18
C SER A 713 24.16 -7.08 -26.27
N GLN A 714 23.45 -7.49 -25.22
CA GLN A 714 22.82 -8.81 -25.16
C GLN A 714 21.64 -8.88 -26.12
N ASP A 715 21.56 -9.95 -26.92
CA ASP A 715 20.45 -10.23 -27.85
C ASP A 715 20.23 -9.18 -28.93
N VAL A 716 21.25 -8.34 -29.21
CA VAL A 716 21.23 -7.30 -30.25
C VAL A 716 22.22 -7.69 -31.35
N ASN A 717 21.74 -7.80 -32.59
CA ASN A 717 22.64 -8.05 -33.72
C ASN A 717 23.32 -6.76 -34.21
N LYS A 718 24.33 -6.90 -35.09
CA LYS A 718 25.09 -5.75 -35.61
C LYS A 718 24.22 -4.66 -36.25
N GLN A 719 23.18 -5.03 -36.99
CA GLN A 719 22.29 -4.08 -37.67
C GLN A 719 21.44 -3.29 -36.66
N GLN A 720 20.89 -3.98 -35.67
CA GLN A 720 20.12 -3.36 -34.58
C GLN A 720 21.00 -2.47 -33.70
N TRP A 721 22.28 -2.83 -33.50
CA TRP A 721 23.23 -2.05 -32.73
C TRP A 721 23.50 -0.66 -33.36
N VAL A 722 23.77 -0.62 -34.66
CA VAL A 722 24.11 0.62 -35.38
C VAL A 722 22.90 1.47 -35.79
N GLN A 723 21.70 0.89 -35.82
CA GLN A 723 20.47 1.59 -36.20
C GLN A 723 20.30 2.89 -35.42
N ALA A 724 20.00 4.00 -36.10
CA ALA A 724 19.90 5.33 -35.50
C ALA A 724 19.02 5.37 -34.23
N ALA A 725 17.87 4.70 -34.26
CA ALA A 725 16.90 4.63 -33.17
C ALA A 725 17.30 3.73 -31.98
N SER A 726 18.38 2.93 -32.10
CA SER A 726 18.84 2.07 -31.00
C SER A 726 19.25 2.89 -29.77
N ILE A 727 18.54 2.69 -28.66
CA ILE A 727 18.83 3.33 -27.37
C ILE A 727 20.02 2.67 -26.65
N ASN A 728 20.30 1.39 -26.93
CA ASN A 728 21.37 0.62 -26.29
C ASN A 728 22.74 1.32 -26.38
N LYS A 729 23.09 1.85 -27.55
CA LYS A 729 24.35 2.58 -27.76
C LYS A 729 24.41 3.91 -27.00
N LYS A 730 23.27 4.59 -26.82
CA LYS A 730 23.19 5.87 -26.08
C LYS A 730 23.39 5.63 -24.58
N ILE A 731 22.75 4.58 -24.06
CA ILE A 731 22.92 4.16 -22.67
C ILE A 731 24.34 3.67 -22.43
N MET A 732 24.91 2.86 -23.35
CA MET A 732 26.30 2.45 -23.25
C MET A 732 27.24 3.66 -23.21
N LEU A 733 27.05 4.67 -24.07
CA LEU A 733 27.80 5.93 -24.01
C LEU A 733 27.68 6.59 -22.63
N LYS A 734 26.47 6.74 -22.11
CA LYS A 734 26.22 7.37 -20.81
C LYS A 734 26.87 6.62 -19.66
N VAL A 735 26.82 5.29 -19.67
CA VAL A 735 27.46 4.45 -18.65
C VAL A 735 28.97 4.59 -18.76
N VAL A 736 29.54 4.40 -19.95
CA VAL A 736 30.99 4.39 -20.16
C VAL A 736 31.63 5.76 -19.92
N GLU A 737 30.99 6.87 -20.32
CA GLU A 737 31.49 8.23 -20.09
C GLU A 737 31.60 8.60 -18.60
N GLN A 738 30.86 7.90 -17.72
CA GLN A 738 30.93 8.09 -16.27
C GLN A 738 32.07 7.32 -15.61
N VAL A 739 32.69 6.37 -16.32
CA VAL A 739 33.71 5.48 -15.77
C VAL A 739 35.10 6.12 -15.93
N PRO A 740 35.78 6.44 -14.82
CA PRO A 740 37.13 6.99 -14.87
C PRO A 740 38.19 5.90 -15.12
N PHE A 741 39.39 6.34 -15.50
CA PHE A 741 40.60 5.51 -15.43
C PHE A 741 40.76 4.91 -14.02
N PRO A 742 41.15 3.62 -13.85
CA PRO A 742 41.62 2.68 -14.88
C PRO A 742 40.58 1.63 -15.33
N HIS A 743 39.29 1.84 -15.08
CA HIS A 743 38.28 0.77 -15.11
C HIS A 743 37.79 0.33 -16.50
N LEU A 744 38.31 0.92 -17.58
CA LEU A 744 37.97 0.54 -18.97
C LEU A 744 39.03 -0.35 -19.64
N GLY A 745 40.11 -0.68 -18.92
CA GLY A 745 41.21 -1.53 -19.40
C GLY A 745 40.96 -3.04 -19.29
N GLY A 746 42.03 -3.82 -19.42
CA GLY A 746 42.03 -5.28 -19.29
C GLY A 746 41.09 -5.98 -20.28
N ASP A 747 40.39 -7.01 -19.79
CA ASP A 747 39.48 -7.85 -20.59
C ASP A 747 38.28 -7.07 -21.17
N LEU A 748 37.95 -5.91 -20.58
CA LEU A 748 36.82 -5.10 -21.03
C LEU A 748 37.14 -4.29 -22.29
N LEU A 749 38.39 -3.84 -22.45
CA LEU A 749 38.81 -2.97 -23.56
C LEU A 749 38.48 -3.60 -24.93
N GLY A 750 38.82 -4.87 -25.12
CA GLY A 750 38.55 -5.57 -26.39
C GLY A 750 37.06 -5.59 -26.74
N ARG A 751 36.19 -5.80 -25.74
CA ARG A 751 34.72 -5.79 -25.93
C ARG A 751 34.22 -4.38 -26.25
N LEU A 752 34.70 -3.37 -25.52
CA LEU A 752 34.34 -1.97 -25.76
C LEU A 752 34.71 -1.52 -27.17
N LEU A 753 35.92 -1.85 -27.64
CA LEU A 753 36.35 -1.53 -29.00
C LEU A 753 35.51 -2.26 -30.06
N ALA A 754 35.22 -3.55 -29.85
CA ALA A 754 34.38 -4.32 -30.76
C ALA A 754 32.95 -3.76 -30.91
N LEU A 755 32.37 -3.22 -29.83
CA LEU A 755 31.06 -2.55 -29.85
C LEU A 755 31.14 -1.12 -30.41
N THR A 756 32.28 -0.44 -30.23
CA THR A 756 32.43 0.97 -30.61
C THR A 756 32.82 1.16 -32.07
N PHE A 757 33.71 0.32 -32.63
CA PHE A 757 34.17 0.46 -34.01
C PHE A 757 33.05 0.44 -35.06
N PRO A 758 32.03 -0.44 -34.99
CA PRO A 758 30.90 -0.39 -35.92
C PRO A 758 30.11 0.91 -35.86
N LEU A 759 30.10 1.60 -34.71
CA LEU A 759 29.43 2.89 -34.56
C LEU A 759 30.26 4.01 -35.20
N VAL A 760 31.60 3.96 -35.05
CA VAL A 760 32.53 4.94 -35.65
C VAL A 760 32.55 4.87 -37.18
N ASP A 761 32.40 3.66 -37.73
CA ASP A 761 32.36 3.39 -39.17
C ASP A 761 30.98 3.69 -39.80
N ASP A 762 29.96 4.01 -38.99
CA ASP A 762 28.61 4.27 -39.48
C ASP A 762 28.49 5.62 -40.21
N LEU A 763 27.61 5.69 -41.22
CA LEU A 763 27.41 6.88 -42.04
C LEU A 763 26.37 7.86 -41.47
N SER A 764 25.55 7.46 -40.49
CA SER A 764 24.58 8.32 -39.81
C SER A 764 25.28 9.26 -38.81
N ASP A 765 24.92 10.54 -38.76
CA ASP A 765 25.55 11.49 -37.82
C ASP A 765 25.31 11.10 -36.37
N THR A 766 24.08 10.70 -36.06
CA THR A 766 23.67 10.38 -34.69
C THR A 766 24.38 9.14 -34.16
N THR A 767 24.57 8.12 -34.99
CA THR A 767 25.31 6.91 -34.62
C THR A 767 26.82 7.16 -34.58
N GLN A 768 27.36 7.80 -35.62
CA GLN A 768 28.80 8.07 -35.73
C GLN A 768 29.32 8.96 -34.59
N LEU A 769 28.54 9.96 -34.19
CA LEU A 769 28.89 10.83 -33.06
C LEU A 769 28.97 10.06 -31.74
N VAL A 770 28.03 9.13 -31.50
CA VAL A 770 28.04 8.26 -30.32
C VAL A 770 29.29 7.39 -30.33
N GLY A 771 29.61 6.77 -31.46
CA GLY A 771 30.82 5.97 -31.64
C GLY A 771 32.10 6.79 -31.40
N ALA A 772 32.18 7.99 -31.98
CA ALA A 772 33.34 8.88 -31.84
C ALA A 772 33.57 9.31 -30.38
N ARG A 773 32.50 9.65 -29.66
CA ARG A 773 32.58 10.02 -28.23
C ARG A 773 33.00 8.84 -27.36
N LEU A 774 32.38 7.68 -27.55
CA LEU A 774 32.76 6.43 -26.88
C LEU A 774 34.23 6.14 -27.08
N LEU A 775 34.68 6.12 -28.34
CA LEU A 775 36.06 5.76 -28.67
C LEU A 775 37.04 6.71 -28.00
N ARG A 776 36.81 8.03 -28.10
CA ARG A 776 37.66 9.02 -27.47
C ARG A 776 37.72 8.86 -25.95
N HIS A 777 36.57 8.64 -25.30
CA HIS A 777 36.53 8.43 -23.85
C HIS A 777 37.30 7.17 -23.43
N ILE A 778 37.13 6.07 -24.17
CA ILE A 778 37.89 4.84 -23.95
C ILE A 778 39.39 5.13 -24.02
N ILE A 779 39.87 5.74 -25.12
CA ILE A 779 41.29 6.04 -25.34
C ILE A 779 41.90 6.89 -24.22
N ARG A 780 41.14 7.86 -23.67
CA ARG A 780 41.61 8.70 -22.55
C ARG A 780 41.72 7.97 -21.21
N ASN A 781 41.02 6.84 -21.05
CA ASN A 781 40.85 6.16 -19.77
C ASN A 781 41.40 4.73 -19.78
N VAL A 782 42.35 4.43 -20.67
CA VAL A 782 43.13 3.20 -20.67
C VAL A 782 44.61 3.50 -20.80
N THR A 783 45.46 2.53 -20.48
CA THR A 783 46.91 2.75 -20.55
C THR A 783 47.42 2.72 -21.99
N PRO A 784 48.52 3.44 -22.33
CA PRO A 784 49.15 3.35 -23.64
C PRO A 784 49.51 1.90 -24.03
N THR A 785 49.96 1.11 -23.06
CA THR A 785 50.33 -0.31 -23.26
C THR A 785 49.15 -1.12 -23.79
N GLU A 786 47.96 -0.93 -23.24
CA GLU A 786 46.74 -1.63 -23.64
C GLU A 786 46.27 -1.21 -25.05
N VAL A 787 46.29 0.10 -25.35
CA VAL A 787 45.89 0.62 -26.67
C VAL A 787 46.81 0.12 -27.78
N ARG A 788 48.11 -0.02 -27.51
CA ARG A 788 49.10 -0.47 -28.50
C ARG A 788 48.81 -1.86 -29.06
N TRP A 789 48.15 -2.75 -28.31
CA TRP A 789 47.69 -4.05 -28.82
C TRP A 789 46.67 -3.93 -29.96
N TYR A 790 45.94 -2.82 -30.00
CA TYR A 790 44.89 -2.54 -30.98
C TYR A 790 45.28 -1.46 -32.00
N SER A 791 46.54 -0.99 -32.00
CA SER A 791 47.01 0.17 -32.77
C SER A 791 46.62 0.14 -34.25
N ASN A 792 46.88 -0.97 -34.94
CA ASN A 792 46.59 -1.10 -36.37
C ASN A 792 45.10 -0.99 -36.68
N VAL A 793 44.23 -1.68 -35.92
CA VAL A 793 42.78 -1.67 -36.14
C VAL A 793 42.19 -0.32 -35.75
N LEU A 794 42.59 0.24 -34.61
CA LEU A 794 42.18 1.56 -34.14
C LEU A 794 42.47 2.64 -35.17
N LEU A 795 43.71 2.68 -35.68
CA LEU A 795 44.12 3.66 -36.66
C LEU A 795 43.44 3.44 -38.02
N GLU A 796 43.16 2.20 -38.42
CA GLU A 796 42.38 1.93 -39.65
C GLU A 796 40.95 2.46 -39.54
N VAL A 797 40.27 2.19 -38.43
CA VAL A 797 38.90 2.68 -38.18
C VAL A 797 38.86 4.21 -38.14
N LEU A 798 39.86 4.85 -37.50
CA LEU A 798 39.95 6.31 -37.52
C LEU A 798 40.26 6.84 -38.92
N HIS A 799 41.08 6.15 -39.71
CA HIS A 799 41.41 6.52 -41.08
C HIS A 799 40.18 6.51 -42.00
N THR A 800 39.26 5.55 -41.84
CA THR A 800 38.00 5.55 -42.59
C THR A 800 37.04 6.63 -42.08
N ALA A 801 36.95 6.83 -40.75
CA ALA A 801 35.94 7.71 -40.16
C ALA A 801 36.20 9.22 -40.34
N ILE A 802 37.46 9.68 -40.40
CA ILE A 802 37.80 11.12 -40.51
C ILE A 802 37.41 11.77 -41.85
N VAL A 803 36.87 10.99 -42.80
CA VAL A 803 36.25 11.50 -44.03
C VAL A 803 34.91 12.21 -43.75
N SER A 804 34.35 12.04 -42.54
CA SER A 804 33.10 12.66 -42.11
C SER A 804 33.10 14.17 -42.36
N ARG A 805 32.09 14.67 -43.07
CA ARG A 805 31.91 16.10 -43.37
C ARG A 805 31.02 16.80 -42.35
N LYS A 806 30.76 16.17 -41.21
CA LYS A 806 29.84 16.65 -40.18
C LYS A 806 30.64 17.33 -39.08
N PRO A 807 30.51 18.65 -38.86
CA PRO A 807 31.46 19.41 -38.02
C PRO A 807 31.66 18.84 -36.61
N ARG A 808 30.57 18.54 -35.88
CA ARG A 808 30.67 18.04 -34.50
C ARG A 808 31.34 16.66 -34.43
N THR A 809 30.95 15.75 -35.31
CA THR A 809 31.47 14.38 -35.35
C THR A 809 32.92 14.35 -35.79
N LEU A 810 33.27 15.10 -36.84
CA LEU A 810 34.65 15.22 -37.30
C LEU A 810 35.56 15.80 -36.23
N ASP A 811 35.09 16.80 -35.48
CA ASP A 811 35.89 17.40 -34.40
C ASP A 811 36.24 16.38 -33.31
N VAL A 812 35.27 15.56 -32.88
CA VAL A 812 35.51 14.50 -31.90
C VAL A 812 36.45 13.43 -32.47
N LEU A 813 36.28 13.03 -33.72
CA LEU A 813 37.12 12.02 -34.39
C LEU A 813 38.57 12.49 -34.53
N LEU A 814 38.81 13.74 -34.90
CA LEU A 814 40.17 14.27 -35.04
C LEU A 814 40.87 14.44 -33.68
N ASN A 815 40.15 14.87 -32.64
CA ASN A 815 40.67 14.82 -31.28
C ASN A 815 41.04 13.38 -30.88
N CYS A 816 40.15 12.43 -31.15
CA CYS A 816 40.38 11.02 -30.87
C CYS A 816 41.59 10.47 -31.62
N LEU A 817 41.78 10.88 -32.89
CA LEU A 817 42.94 10.52 -33.69
C LEU A 817 44.23 11.03 -33.07
N ILE A 818 44.30 12.31 -32.71
CA ILE A 818 45.50 12.90 -32.10
C ILE A 818 45.83 12.20 -30.78
N GLU A 819 44.83 11.99 -29.92
CA GLU A 819 45.00 11.31 -28.64
C GLU A 819 45.41 9.83 -28.83
N SER A 820 44.89 9.17 -29.86
CA SER A 820 45.27 7.80 -30.21
C SER A 820 46.70 7.73 -30.74
N LEU A 821 47.12 8.70 -31.59
CA LEU A 821 48.49 8.82 -32.06
C LEU A 821 49.47 9.01 -30.89
N ASP A 822 49.13 9.87 -29.93
CA ASP A 822 49.93 10.08 -28.71
C ASP A 822 50.09 8.79 -27.88
N MET A 823 49.06 7.93 -27.85
CA MET A 823 49.07 6.67 -27.08
C MET A 823 49.85 5.55 -27.80
N VAL A 824 49.68 5.41 -29.11
CA VAL A 824 50.27 4.31 -29.90
C VAL A 824 51.71 4.58 -30.33
N SER A 825 52.09 5.84 -30.51
CA SER A 825 53.47 6.21 -30.83
C SER A 825 54.36 6.14 -29.60
N SER A 826 55.61 5.69 -29.80
CA SER A 826 56.66 5.88 -28.80
C SER A 826 57.19 7.32 -28.87
N PRO A 827 57.72 7.89 -27.77
CA PRO A 827 58.32 9.22 -27.80
C PRO A 827 59.39 9.32 -28.91
N GLY A 828 59.22 10.29 -29.82
CA GLY A 828 60.11 10.49 -30.97
C GLY A 828 59.80 9.65 -32.21
N ASP A 829 58.83 8.72 -32.15
CA ASP A 829 58.36 7.94 -33.30
C ASP A 829 57.11 8.56 -33.93
N TYR A 830 57.29 9.08 -35.15
CA TYR A 830 56.26 9.78 -35.90
C TYR A 830 55.71 8.99 -37.09
N GLN A 831 56.04 7.70 -37.21
CA GLN A 831 55.60 6.86 -38.33
C GLN A 831 54.08 6.87 -38.50
N TYR A 832 53.31 6.77 -37.41
CA TYR A 832 51.86 6.84 -37.47
C TYR A 832 51.35 8.24 -37.81
N TYR A 833 52.00 9.30 -37.34
CA TYR A 833 51.63 10.68 -37.67
C TYR A 833 51.80 10.96 -39.17
N ASP A 834 52.84 10.42 -39.80
CA ASP A 834 53.10 10.59 -41.23
C ASP A 834 51.94 10.06 -42.10
N ARG A 835 51.31 8.96 -41.67
CA ARG A 835 50.15 8.35 -42.35
C ARG A 835 48.97 9.31 -42.46
N PHE A 836 48.72 10.12 -41.43
CA PHE A 836 47.53 10.98 -41.35
C PHE A 836 47.80 12.43 -41.74
N THR A 837 49.01 12.94 -41.54
CA THR A 837 49.33 14.36 -41.76
C THR A 837 49.05 14.79 -43.19
N LEU A 838 49.57 14.05 -44.18
CA LEU A 838 49.35 14.38 -45.59
C LEU A 838 47.88 14.22 -45.98
N ARG A 839 47.20 13.20 -45.44
CA ARG A 839 45.78 12.95 -45.68
C ARG A 839 44.92 14.12 -45.20
N LEU A 840 45.14 14.59 -43.98
CA LEU A 840 44.40 15.72 -43.39
C LEU A 840 44.64 17.02 -44.15
N LEU A 841 45.87 17.28 -44.59
CA LEU A 841 46.19 18.45 -45.41
C LEU A 841 45.46 18.41 -46.77
N ASN A 842 45.41 17.24 -47.41
CA ASN A 842 44.66 17.06 -48.65
C ASN A 842 43.15 17.24 -48.43
N ASP A 843 42.58 16.63 -47.38
CA ASP A 843 41.16 16.74 -47.07
C ASP A 843 40.76 18.17 -46.68
N ALA A 844 41.63 18.91 -46.00
CA ALA A 844 41.44 20.32 -45.67
C ALA A 844 41.50 21.20 -46.92
N SER A 845 42.41 20.92 -47.85
CA SER A 845 42.55 21.67 -49.11
C SER A 845 41.37 21.47 -50.06
N LEU A 846 40.73 20.29 -50.04
CA LEU A 846 39.63 19.94 -50.94
C LEU A 846 38.24 20.30 -50.38
N CYS A 847 38.16 20.70 -49.11
CA CYS A 847 36.89 21.02 -48.46
C CYS A 847 36.46 22.46 -48.76
N SER A 848 35.18 22.65 -49.11
CA SER A 848 34.58 23.98 -49.33
C SER A 848 33.86 24.53 -48.10
N ASP A 849 33.38 23.67 -47.19
CA ASP A 849 32.66 24.09 -45.98
C ASP A 849 33.62 24.73 -44.97
N VAL A 850 33.42 26.02 -44.69
CA VAL A 850 34.25 26.82 -43.78
C VAL A 850 34.28 26.24 -42.35
N LYS A 851 33.17 25.69 -41.84
CA LYS A 851 33.12 25.10 -40.49
C LYS A 851 34.00 23.86 -40.41
N VAL A 852 33.97 23.03 -41.44
CA VAL A 852 34.79 21.81 -41.54
C VAL A 852 36.27 22.16 -41.77
N ARG A 853 36.57 23.13 -42.64
CA ARG A 853 37.94 23.63 -42.85
C ARG A 853 38.55 24.18 -41.57
N MET A 854 37.79 24.94 -40.79
CA MET A 854 38.23 25.48 -39.50
C MET A 854 38.62 24.37 -38.52
N ILE A 855 37.84 23.29 -38.46
CA ILE A 855 38.15 22.12 -37.65
C ILE A 855 39.47 21.48 -38.11
N TYR A 856 39.64 21.24 -39.41
CA TYR A 856 40.90 20.68 -39.93
C TYR A 856 42.10 21.57 -39.61
N VAL A 857 42.01 22.88 -39.81
CA VAL A 857 43.11 23.83 -39.54
C VAL A 857 43.53 23.80 -38.06
N ARG A 858 42.57 23.80 -37.13
CA ARG A 858 42.85 23.68 -35.69
C ARG A 858 43.54 22.37 -35.31
N HIS A 859 43.14 21.26 -35.93
CA HIS A 859 43.75 19.96 -35.68
C HIS A 859 45.12 19.79 -36.36
N VAL A 860 45.30 20.38 -37.54
CA VAL A 860 46.61 20.47 -38.21
C VAL A 860 47.57 21.28 -37.34
N GLN A 861 47.15 22.40 -36.78
CA GLN A 861 47.95 23.16 -35.81
C GLN A 861 48.38 22.28 -34.62
N THR A 862 47.43 21.54 -34.04
CA THR A 862 47.72 20.61 -32.94
C THR A 862 48.73 19.54 -33.35
N LEU A 863 48.61 18.97 -34.55
CA LEU A 863 49.57 17.99 -35.08
C LEU A 863 50.96 18.59 -35.26
N VAL A 864 51.07 19.83 -35.75
CA VAL A 864 52.35 20.54 -35.87
C VAL A 864 53.00 20.70 -34.50
N ILE A 865 52.23 21.06 -33.48
CA ILE A 865 52.72 21.19 -32.09
C ILE A 865 53.21 19.82 -31.56
N ARG A 866 52.44 18.75 -31.78
CA ARG A 866 52.79 17.40 -31.30
C ARG A 866 54.01 16.81 -32.02
N GLN A 867 54.19 17.15 -33.29
CA GLN A 867 55.34 16.74 -34.10
C GLN A 867 56.60 17.56 -33.84
N GLY A 868 56.55 18.65 -33.08
CA GLY A 868 57.71 19.53 -32.94
C GLY A 868 57.67 20.59 -31.84
N ALA A 869 58.66 20.52 -30.96
CA ALA A 869 59.33 21.72 -30.44
C ALA A 869 60.06 22.46 -31.60
N PRO A 870 60.59 23.68 -31.44
CA PRO A 870 61.18 24.43 -32.55
C PRO A 870 62.20 23.58 -33.34
N HIS A 871 62.17 23.69 -34.68
CA HIS A 871 63.08 23.01 -35.64
C HIS A 871 62.74 21.55 -36.00
N SER A 872 61.47 21.14 -35.95
CA SER A 872 61.08 19.77 -36.30
C SER A 872 61.25 19.46 -37.79
N LEU A 873 62.14 18.50 -38.10
CA LEU A 873 62.30 17.94 -39.46
C LEU A 873 61.01 17.29 -39.98
N ASN A 874 60.11 16.86 -39.10
CA ASN A 874 58.84 16.23 -39.49
C ASN A 874 57.82 17.28 -39.97
N ALA A 875 57.71 18.41 -39.28
CA ALA A 875 56.88 19.53 -39.75
C ALA A 875 57.39 20.10 -41.09
N ILE A 876 58.72 20.16 -41.27
CA ILE A 876 59.34 20.64 -42.51
C ILE A 876 58.97 19.78 -43.73
N ARG A 877 58.84 18.46 -43.55
CA ARG A 877 58.49 17.52 -44.63
C ARG A 877 57.17 17.86 -45.33
N TYR A 878 56.24 18.43 -44.58
CA TYR A 878 54.90 18.79 -45.04
C TYR A 878 54.72 20.29 -45.22
N LEU A 879 55.79 21.08 -45.15
CA LEU A 879 55.73 22.54 -45.11
C LEU A 879 54.98 23.14 -46.31
N GLN A 880 55.27 22.69 -47.54
CA GLN A 880 54.60 23.21 -48.73
C GLN A 880 53.08 22.91 -48.75
N PRO A 881 52.63 21.64 -48.60
CA PRO A 881 51.20 21.35 -48.47
C PRO A 881 50.52 22.10 -47.31
N LEU A 882 51.23 22.29 -46.20
CA LEU A 882 50.70 22.96 -45.03
C LEU A 882 50.52 24.46 -45.25
N LEU A 883 51.51 25.14 -45.84
CA LEU A 883 51.38 26.53 -46.26
C LEU A 883 50.26 26.72 -47.30
N LYS A 884 50.08 25.77 -48.23
CA LYS A 884 48.98 25.82 -49.19
C LYS A 884 47.61 25.85 -48.50
N VAL A 885 47.40 24.99 -47.49
CA VAL A 885 46.14 24.94 -46.72
C VAL A 885 45.93 26.22 -45.90
N LEU A 886 46.98 26.69 -45.22
CA LEU A 886 46.89 27.86 -44.33
C LEU A 886 46.72 29.17 -45.08
N ILE A 887 47.47 29.38 -46.16
CA ILE A 887 47.40 30.62 -46.96
C ILE A 887 46.08 30.70 -47.73
N ALA A 888 45.52 29.56 -48.17
CA ALA A 888 44.17 29.51 -48.72
C ALA A 888 43.08 29.91 -47.69
N GLY A 889 43.42 30.01 -46.40
CA GLY A 889 42.55 30.58 -45.38
C GLY A 889 42.45 32.11 -45.44
N PHE A 890 43.49 32.78 -45.94
CA PHE A 890 43.59 34.26 -45.97
C PHE A 890 42.77 34.91 -47.09
N GLU A 891 42.19 34.09 -47.96
CA GLU A 891 41.20 34.51 -48.96
C GLU A 891 39.76 34.41 -48.42
N SER A 892 39.56 33.96 -47.18
CA SER A 892 38.24 33.81 -46.57
C SER A 892 37.76 35.10 -45.90
N VAL A 893 36.50 35.43 -46.10
CA VAL A 893 35.78 36.52 -45.39
C VAL A 893 35.24 36.07 -44.02
N ASN A 894 35.59 34.88 -43.53
CA ASN A 894 35.19 34.39 -42.21
C ASN A 894 36.26 34.68 -41.16
N ALA A 895 36.01 35.64 -40.28
CA ALA A 895 36.96 36.09 -39.26
C ALA A 895 37.49 34.96 -38.37
N LYS A 896 36.62 34.03 -37.93
CA LYS A 896 37.03 32.91 -37.05
C LYS A 896 37.95 31.92 -37.76
N PHE A 897 37.66 31.63 -39.02
CA PHE A 897 38.52 30.76 -39.83
C PHE A 897 39.87 31.43 -40.10
N LEU A 898 39.87 32.73 -40.38
CA LEU A 898 41.08 33.52 -40.59
C LEU A 898 41.97 33.54 -39.34
N ILE A 899 41.40 33.76 -38.16
CA ILE A 899 42.10 33.69 -36.87
C ILE A 899 42.75 32.31 -36.69
N ALA A 900 41.99 31.23 -36.87
CA ALA A 900 42.51 29.87 -36.74
C ALA A 900 43.65 29.58 -37.74
N SER A 901 43.55 30.07 -38.98
CA SER A 901 44.61 29.95 -39.98
C SER A 901 45.87 30.73 -39.62
N LEU A 902 45.73 31.94 -39.05
CA LEU A 902 46.85 32.75 -38.59
C LEU A 902 47.54 32.14 -37.36
N GLU A 903 46.79 31.61 -36.40
CA GLU A 903 47.33 30.89 -35.24
C GLU A 903 48.10 29.62 -35.66
N ALA A 904 47.51 28.85 -36.58
CA ALA A 904 48.16 27.68 -37.16
C ALA A 904 49.43 28.06 -37.95
N LEU A 905 49.40 29.18 -38.68
CA LEU A 905 50.57 29.70 -39.39
C LEU A 905 51.67 30.14 -38.43
N LYS A 906 51.35 30.93 -37.40
CA LYS A 906 52.30 31.33 -36.35
C LYS A 906 53.01 30.12 -35.74
N THR A 907 52.22 29.10 -35.39
CA THR A 907 52.72 27.83 -34.86
C THR A 907 53.64 27.11 -35.85
N THR A 908 53.27 27.12 -37.12
CA THR A 908 54.07 26.52 -38.21
C THR A 908 55.40 27.24 -38.40
N VAL A 909 55.39 28.57 -38.41
CA VAL A 909 56.61 29.40 -38.54
C VAL A 909 57.59 29.06 -37.41
N LEU A 910 57.09 28.96 -36.17
CA LEU A 910 57.90 28.55 -35.02
C LEU A 910 58.44 27.12 -35.14
N ALA A 911 57.58 26.16 -35.51
CA ALA A 911 57.96 24.75 -35.60
C ALA A 911 58.97 24.46 -36.72
N THR A 912 58.92 25.22 -37.82
CA THR A 912 59.72 24.98 -39.03
C THR A 912 60.88 25.96 -39.22
N TRP A 913 61.13 26.84 -38.25
CA TRP A 913 62.33 27.67 -38.20
C TRP A 913 63.60 26.80 -38.31
N PRO A 914 64.68 27.24 -38.98
CA PRO A 914 64.80 28.45 -39.80
C PRO A 914 64.36 28.22 -41.26
N ARG A 915 63.92 27.00 -41.61
CA ARG A 915 63.64 26.59 -42.99
C ARG A 915 62.42 27.28 -43.60
N ILE A 916 61.58 27.91 -42.78
CA ILE A 916 60.46 28.75 -43.24
C ILE A 916 60.90 29.96 -44.09
N ALA A 917 62.16 30.41 -43.95
CA ALA A 917 62.69 31.61 -44.60
C ALA A 917 62.54 31.63 -46.14
N SER A 918 62.55 30.47 -46.81
CA SER A 918 62.35 30.40 -48.27
C SER A 918 60.91 30.69 -48.72
N HIS A 919 59.95 30.72 -47.79
CA HIS A 919 58.52 30.97 -48.06
C HIS A 919 58.05 32.36 -47.60
N THR A 920 58.97 33.21 -47.15
CA THR A 920 58.68 34.51 -46.54
C THR A 920 57.79 35.40 -47.39
N GLU A 921 58.11 35.55 -48.68
CA GLU A 921 57.32 36.37 -49.61
C GLU A 921 55.88 35.85 -49.74
N GLN A 922 55.72 34.54 -49.94
CA GLN A 922 54.42 33.90 -50.09
C GLN A 922 53.56 34.11 -48.84
N ILE A 923 54.15 33.96 -47.64
CA ILE A 923 53.44 34.12 -46.37
C ILE A 923 53.10 35.59 -46.13
N LEU A 924 54.03 36.51 -46.40
CA LEU A 924 53.84 37.95 -46.21
C LEU A 924 52.68 38.47 -47.06
N VAL A 925 52.62 38.09 -48.34
CA VAL A 925 51.48 38.42 -49.22
C VAL A 925 50.15 37.91 -48.64
N GLY A 926 50.15 36.67 -48.14
CA GLY A 926 48.98 36.09 -47.48
C GLY A 926 48.53 36.87 -46.23
N VAL A 927 49.46 37.22 -45.35
CA VAL A 927 49.21 37.99 -44.13
C VAL A 927 48.68 39.39 -44.48
N LEU A 928 49.25 40.06 -45.49
CA LEU A 928 48.75 41.36 -45.93
C LEU A 928 47.32 41.32 -46.48
N ARG A 929 46.88 40.21 -47.08
CA ARG A 929 45.46 40.03 -47.46
C ARG A 929 44.55 39.98 -46.23
N ALA A 930 45.00 39.36 -45.13
CA ALA A 930 44.29 39.33 -43.86
C ALA A 930 44.19 40.73 -43.21
N VAL A 931 45.27 41.53 -43.30
CA VAL A 931 45.27 42.94 -42.87
C VAL A 931 44.32 43.76 -43.75
N ALA A 932 44.35 43.56 -45.07
CA ALA A 932 43.44 44.22 -46.01
C ALA A 932 41.97 43.89 -45.71
N PHE A 933 41.65 42.65 -45.33
CA PHE A 933 40.31 42.27 -44.87
C PHE A 933 39.84 43.12 -43.66
N CYS A 934 40.75 43.49 -42.76
CA CYS A 934 40.44 44.30 -41.58
C CYS A 934 40.39 45.82 -41.85
N GLU A 935 41.24 46.32 -42.74
CA GLU A 935 41.51 47.76 -42.89
C GLU A 935 40.94 48.39 -44.16
N MET A 936 40.57 47.61 -45.18
CA MET A 936 40.15 48.15 -46.49
C MET A 936 38.65 48.14 -46.73
N PHE A 937 37.92 47.18 -46.15
CA PHE A 937 36.50 46.94 -46.42
C PHE A 937 35.61 47.67 -45.40
N ASP A 938 35.44 48.99 -45.58
CA ASP A 938 34.65 49.83 -44.67
C ASP A 938 33.13 49.85 -45.02
N ASP A 939 32.74 49.45 -46.25
CA ASP A 939 31.40 49.74 -46.82
C ASP A 939 30.51 48.52 -47.14
N CYS A 940 30.89 47.29 -46.76
CA CYS A 940 30.07 46.09 -46.99
C CYS A 940 29.55 45.50 -45.66
N THR A 941 28.34 45.88 -45.26
CA THR A 941 27.79 45.71 -43.90
C THR A 941 27.55 44.29 -43.39
N GLU A 942 27.67 43.23 -44.20
CA GLU A 942 27.36 41.85 -43.77
C GLU A 942 28.59 40.96 -43.49
N LEU A 943 29.81 41.40 -43.80
CA LEU A 943 31.03 40.56 -43.74
C LEU A 943 32.17 41.16 -42.89
N ILE A 944 31.91 42.23 -42.14
CA ILE A 944 32.94 42.94 -41.35
C ILE A 944 33.25 42.15 -40.06
N PRO A 945 34.54 41.90 -39.72
CA PRO A 945 34.91 41.30 -38.43
C PRO A 945 34.49 42.20 -37.27
N SER A 946 34.13 41.60 -36.12
CA SER A 946 33.83 42.38 -34.92
C SER A 946 35.06 43.18 -34.46
N SER A 947 34.87 44.23 -33.65
CA SER A 947 35.99 45.03 -33.12
C SER A 947 36.98 44.21 -32.28
N GLU A 948 36.55 43.07 -31.73
CA GLU A 948 37.43 42.11 -31.05
C GLU A 948 38.20 41.26 -32.07
N ASP A 949 37.48 40.65 -33.04
CA ASP A 949 38.11 39.82 -34.07
C ASP A 949 39.13 40.62 -34.89
N ARG A 950 38.82 41.88 -35.23
CA ARG A 950 39.74 42.79 -35.95
C ARG A 950 41.04 42.99 -35.18
N ARG A 951 40.95 43.28 -33.87
CA ARG A 951 42.14 43.45 -33.03
C ARG A 951 42.96 42.16 -32.96
N GLN A 952 42.30 41.01 -32.81
CA GLN A 952 42.98 39.71 -32.75
C GLN A 952 43.67 39.35 -34.08
N ILE A 953 43.01 39.55 -35.22
CA ILE A 953 43.57 39.29 -36.55
C ILE A 953 44.82 40.15 -36.77
N LEU A 954 44.73 41.46 -36.52
CA LEU A 954 45.85 42.37 -36.70
C LEU A 954 47.02 41.99 -35.79
N ALA A 955 46.78 41.72 -34.50
CA ALA A 955 47.83 41.30 -33.57
C ALA A 955 48.53 39.99 -34.02
N LEU A 956 47.76 38.99 -34.48
CA LEU A 956 48.35 37.76 -35.03
C LEU A 956 49.15 38.00 -36.32
N CYS A 957 48.69 38.93 -37.17
CA CYS A 957 49.45 39.34 -38.36
C CYS A 957 50.79 39.98 -37.97
N GLU A 958 50.80 40.88 -36.98
CA GLU A 958 52.03 41.48 -36.46
C GLU A 958 52.98 40.40 -35.91
N ASP A 959 52.47 39.47 -35.09
CA ASP A 959 53.25 38.37 -34.51
C ASP A 959 53.89 37.48 -35.59
N VAL A 960 53.13 37.12 -36.64
CA VAL A 960 53.65 36.28 -37.73
C VAL A 960 54.72 37.03 -38.52
N LEU A 961 54.53 38.32 -38.80
CA LEU A 961 55.52 39.14 -39.52
C LEU A 961 56.80 39.34 -38.70
N ASP A 962 56.69 39.54 -37.39
CA ASP A 962 57.84 39.60 -36.47
C ASP A 962 58.62 38.27 -36.49
N LEU A 963 57.93 37.13 -36.38
CA LEU A 963 58.58 35.82 -36.46
C LEU A 963 59.25 35.57 -37.81
N LEU A 964 58.63 35.99 -38.92
CA LEU A 964 59.23 35.88 -40.26
C LEU A 964 60.42 36.82 -40.43
N HIS A 965 60.39 38.03 -39.87
CA HIS A 965 61.51 38.94 -39.91
C HIS A 965 62.72 38.33 -39.23
N ASN A 966 62.52 37.82 -38.01
CA ASN A 966 63.56 37.11 -37.28
C ASN A 966 64.12 35.94 -38.13
N ALA A 967 63.26 35.21 -38.85
CA ALA A 967 63.66 34.03 -39.66
C ALA A 967 64.59 34.40 -40.82
N ASN A 968 64.60 35.66 -41.18
CA ASN A 968 65.32 36.23 -42.29
C ASN A 968 66.31 37.31 -41.83
N THR A 969 66.89 37.21 -40.64
CA THR A 969 67.85 38.20 -40.08
C THR A 969 68.98 38.64 -41.04
N ASN A 970 69.29 37.86 -42.09
CA ASN A 970 70.26 38.20 -43.13
C ASN A 970 69.67 38.76 -44.45
N LYS A 971 68.35 39.02 -44.52
CA LYS A 971 67.62 39.51 -45.69
C LYS A 971 66.57 40.54 -45.26
N SER A 972 66.64 41.76 -45.80
CA SER A 972 65.68 42.84 -45.57
C SER A 972 64.28 42.60 -46.16
N ALA A 973 64.00 41.40 -46.67
CA ALA A 973 62.82 41.08 -47.48
C ALA A 973 61.46 41.44 -46.83
N VAL A 974 61.30 41.22 -45.51
CA VAL A 974 60.05 41.59 -44.81
C VAL A 974 59.91 43.10 -44.70
N SER A 975 60.98 43.80 -44.32
CA SER A 975 60.99 45.25 -44.14
C SER A 975 60.80 45.99 -45.47
N ASP A 976 61.48 45.53 -46.52
CA ASP A 976 61.40 46.12 -47.86
C ASP A 976 59.99 46.00 -48.45
N MET A 977 59.36 44.83 -48.28
CA MET A 977 58.02 44.59 -48.79
C MET A 977 56.95 45.37 -48.01
N LEU A 978 57.07 45.48 -46.68
CA LEU A 978 56.19 46.33 -45.88
C LEU A 978 56.32 47.81 -46.25
N GLY A 979 57.54 48.28 -46.53
CA GLY A 979 57.77 49.66 -46.98
C GLY A 979 57.16 49.93 -48.34
N MET A 980 57.32 49.00 -49.28
CA MET A 980 56.70 49.07 -50.60
C MET A 980 55.17 49.11 -50.50
N VAL A 981 54.54 48.19 -49.76
CA VAL A 981 53.08 48.13 -49.61
C VAL A 981 52.54 49.34 -48.87
N GLY A 982 53.19 49.77 -47.79
CA GLY A 982 52.82 50.97 -47.04
C GLY A 982 52.87 52.25 -47.89
N SER A 983 53.81 52.34 -48.85
CA SER A 983 53.90 53.47 -49.79
C SER A 983 52.84 53.43 -50.90
N GLN A 984 52.42 52.23 -51.32
CA GLN A 984 51.49 52.03 -52.45
C GLN A 984 50.02 51.93 -52.01
N CYS A 985 49.74 51.61 -50.75
CA CYS A 985 48.39 51.43 -50.21
C CYS A 985 48.17 52.28 -48.94
N PRO A 986 47.65 53.52 -49.07
CA PRO A 986 47.47 54.46 -47.94
C PRO A 986 46.68 53.90 -46.75
N LYS A 987 45.69 53.02 -47.01
CA LYS A 987 44.89 52.37 -45.96
C LYS A 987 45.69 51.38 -45.11
N LEU A 988 46.80 50.84 -45.60
CA LEU A 988 47.64 49.87 -44.88
C LEU A 988 48.90 50.51 -44.27
N THR A 989 49.16 51.78 -44.55
CA THR A 989 50.38 52.50 -44.14
C THR A 989 50.56 52.50 -42.62
N SER A 990 49.48 52.70 -41.86
CA SER A 990 49.51 52.71 -40.39
C SER A 990 50.00 51.38 -39.81
N PHE A 991 49.44 50.27 -40.29
CA PHE A 991 49.85 48.92 -39.89
C PHE A 991 51.29 48.61 -40.31
N CYS A 992 51.65 48.89 -41.57
CA CYS A 992 53.00 48.61 -42.08
C CYS A 992 54.07 49.38 -41.31
N THR A 993 53.82 50.66 -41.02
CA THR A 993 54.75 51.52 -40.24
C THR A 993 54.88 51.00 -38.80
N CYS A 994 53.76 50.65 -38.15
CA CYS A 994 53.76 50.07 -36.81
C CYS A 994 54.62 48.80 -36.71
N VAL A 995 54.47 47.87 -37.67
CA VAL A 995 55.25 46.63 -37.70
C VAL A 995 56.73 46.91 -37.98
N GLN A 996 57.05 47.83 -38.90
CA GLN A 996 58.43 48.22 -39.19
C GLN A 996 59.13 48.85 -37.98
N GLU A 997 58.45 49.72 -37.23
CA GLU A 997 58.97 50.33 -36.01
C GLU A 997 59.23 49.27 -34.92
N LYS A 998 58.28 48.34 -34.72
CA LYS A 998 58.45 47.23 -33.77
C LYS A 998 59.63 46.34 -34.12
N VAL A 999 59.76 45.99 -35.40
CA VAL A 999 60.87 45.18 -35.92
C VAL A 999 62.21 45.91 -35.79
N ALA A 1000 62.27 47.22 -36.08
CA ALA A 1000 63.50 48.01 -35.98
C ALA A 1000 63.95 48.30 -34.53
N SER A 1001 63.03 48.19 -33.56
CA SER A 1001 63.29 48.44 -32.14
C SER A 1001 63.94 47.27 -31.38
N ARG A 1002 64.10 46.11 -32.03
CA ARG A 1002 64.68 44.87 -31.47
C ARG A 1002 65.91 44.46 -32.27
#